data_AF-A0A956KFS9-F1
#
_entry.id   AF-A0A956KFS9-F1
#
_cell.length_a   1.000
_cell.length_b   1.000
_cell.length_c   1.000
_cell.angle_alpha   90.00
_cell.angle_beta   90.00
_cell.angle_gamma   90.00
#
_symmetry.space_group_name_H-M   'P 1'
#
loop_
_entity.id
_entity.type
_entity.pdbx_description
1 polymer ?
#
loop_
_entity_poly.entity_id
_entity_poly.type
_entity_poly.pdbx_seq_one_letter_code
_entity_poly.pdbx_strand_id
1 'polypeptide(L)'
;MTVKACPEALPSRPPQRRRRARAVLLAALVGAVALTAQTAAAAPFEPGALIIPMDTDYQDMGMLEAYGLVYELLRNDITVHWVIRDGKLYGEADFDASGVDHQTNEAVVNHGYRGGPFVIAAADSDAALPVIDAWQDQNPNTTVHEAMTAFDGDVAYTLVVAPTIAMMADGNQKIAREYMLAAKIPDSEGNPGWPDASPDMLDPDELMGPTDTNHRDGALFDEDGDPVYCQFMSMHWGVNDAKDNPEAVAEVREFLQHPTHFFAECQAVNAFENLDPYGYFLTPNGFLIGDKPDAYDFFNQDTAFVQLDGEFLSVGGSEPAYTLPPGDMYKAQDIVMITEQGTPPGVNDVWMTGFIDGVCPEDAACLSAGKVSYLGGHEYKTDLPISQNPDTNGTRLFLNSLFEAPCATPDGLPIIEVSKDGPSYTPGPEVTYTIEYINGGPTTALAASLSDALPAGASFVSATAGGQLMGDTVTWSLGNLGVGEGGSVDVTVTLPAFGTYENTALLEYKVGVNDFELASNEVVTLYDDEPPGTDTDGTSDTSDSSDSSYTSDSDPSTTGSSATDSGSDTGPTATDSSDGTTAGPGSDAGGSDAGTGDADTDSDSDGVGEADPGGCGCRGAGDERAAGLGLLLLTLLVRRRSSRAR
;
A
#
# COMPACT_ATOMS: atom_id res chain seq x y z
N MET A 1 74.21 35.71 -20.32
CA MET A 1 72.92 35.39 -20.99
C MET A 1 71.82 35.75 -20.04
N THR A 2 70.78 36.36 -20.58
CA THR A 2 69.99 37.41 -19.95
C THR A 2 68.52 37.01 -19.90
N VAL A 3 67.87 37.49 -18.84
CA VAL A 3 66.45 37.54 -18.41
C VAL A 3 65.35 37.75 -19.49
N LYS A 4 64.10 37.35 -19.12
CA LYS A 4 62.72 37.78 -19.54
C LYS A 4 62.09 37.05 -20.75
N ALA A 5 60.78 36.79 -20.86
CA ALA A 5 59.56 37.46 -20.35
C ALA A 5 58.26 36.58 -20.38
N CYS A 6 57.16 37.09 -19.77
CA CYS A 6 55.73 36.71 -19.96
C CYS A 6 55.19 36.98 -21.38
N PRO A 7 54.03 36.39 -21.75
CA PRO A 7 52.76 37.17 -21.93
C PRO A 7 51.50 36.32 -21.53
N GLU A 8 50.22 36.73 -21.51
CA GLU A 8 49.43 37.94 -21.83
C GLU A 8 48.03 37.82 -21.16
N ALA A 9 47.37 38.95 -20.93
CA ALA A 9 46.04 39.06 -20.31
C ALA A 9 44.90 38.97 -21.34
N LEU A 10 43.77 38.35 -20.95
CA LEU A 10 42.51 38.32 -21.70
C LEU A 10 41.63 39.57 -21.40
N PRO A 11 40.84 40.06 -22.38
CA PRO A 11 40.09 41.31 -22.25
C PRO A 11 38.74 41.16 -21.52
N SER A 12 38.32 42.25 -20.88
CA SER A 12 37.10 42.41 -20.08
C SER A 12 35.81 42.45 -20.94
N ARG A 13 34.76 41.76 -20.45
CA ARG A 13 33.37 41.85 -20.95
C ARG A 13 32.62 43.05 -20.34
N PRO A 14 31.65 43.67 -21.06
CA PRO A 14 30.88 44.84 -20.59
C PRO A 14 29.70 44.42 -19.66
N PRO A 15 29.11 45.37 -18.90
CA PRO A 15 28.22 45.04 -17.79
C PRO A 15 26.78 44.73 -18.24
N GLN A 16 26.23 43.60 -17.79
CA GLN A 16 24.81 43.27 -17.90
C GLN A 16 24.00 43.90 -16.76
N ARG A 17 22.85 44.51 -17.12
CA ARG A 17 21.89 45.14 -16.22
C ARG A 17 21.20 44.10 -15.33
N ARG A 18 21.26 44.28 -14.01
CA ARG A 18 20.50 43.49 -13.03
C ARG A 18 19.01 43.84 -13.10
N ARG A 19 18.15 42.89 -13.48
CA ARG A 19 16.72 42.90 -13.11
C ARG A 19 16.61 42.30 -11.70
N ARG A 20 15.96 43.03 -10.78
CA ARG A 20 15.69 42.57 -9.42
C ARG A 20 14.46 41.66 -9.44
N ALA A 21 14.65 40.35 -9.25
CA ALA A 21 13.60 39.48 -8.75
C ALA A 21 13.59 39.59 -7.22
N ARG A 22 12.43 39.87 -6.62
CA ARG A 22 12.22 39.83 -5.17
C ARG A 22 11.93 38.38 -4.80
N ALA A 23 12.88 37.70 -4.18
CA ALA A 23 12.62 36.46 -3.46
C ALA A 23 12.05 36.81 -2.09
N VAL A 24 10.87 36.27 -1.76
CA VAL A 24 10.31 36.27 -0.41
C VAL A 24 10.95 35.09 0.31
N LEU A 25 11.68 35.36 1.39
CA LEU A 25 12.30 34.34 2.24
C LEU A 25 11.33 34.05 3.39
N LEU A 26 10.67 32.90 3.40
CA LEU A 26 10.10 32.34 4.63
C LEU A 26 11.22 31.60 5.36
N ALA A 27 11.50 32.01 6.59
CA ALA A 27 12.43 31.34 7.47
C ALA A 27 11.67 30.27 8.28
N ALA A 28 11.89 28.99 7.96
CA ALA A 28 11.46 27.89 8.82
C ALA A 28 12.53 27.67 9.92
N LEU A 29 12.12 27.77 11.18
CA LEU A 29 12.92 27.29 12.31
C LEU A 29 12.81 25.77 12.36
N VAL A 30 13.89 25.06 12.02
CA VAL A 30 14.00 23.62 12.26
C VAL A 30 14.64 23.41 13.63
N GLY A 31 13.84 23.02 14.60
CA GLY A 31 14.34 22.42 15.84
C GLY A 31 14.65 20.95 15.55
N ALA A 32 15.87 20.52 15.85
CA ALA A 32 16.25 19.12 15.75
C ALA A 32 15.46 18.31 16.78
N VAL A 33 14.47 17.57 16.30
CA VAL A 33 13.84 16.47 17.05
C VAL A 33 14.53 15.22 16.53
N ALA A 34 15.25 14.51 17.40
CA ALA A 34 15.66 13.15 17.10
C ALA A 34 14.42 12.27 17.21
N LEU A 35 13.95 11.72 16.08
CA LEU A 35 12.93 10.68 16.07
C LEU A 35 13.55 9.39 15.54
N THR A 36 13.31 8.33 16.30
CA THR A 36 13.53 6.94 15.94
C THR A 36 12.55 6.50 14.86
N ALA A 37 12.80 5.33 14.24
CA ALA A 37 11.84 4.64 13.39
C ALA A 37 10.42 4.68 14.00
N GLN A 38 9.38 4.70 13.15
CA GLN A 38 7.99 4.71 13.57
C GLN A 38 7.74 3.49 14.46
N THR A 39 7.82 3.68 15.77
CA THR A 39 7.47 2.66 16.76
C THR A 39 5.98 2.39 16.65
N ALA A 40 5.56 1.13 16.74
CA ALA A 40 4.15 0.79 16.79
C ALA A 40 3.45 1.68 17.83
N ALA A 41 2.35 2.30 17.41
CA ALA A 41 1.68 3.30 18.24
C ALA A 41 0.52 2.62 18.97
N ALA A 42 0.53 2.66 20.30
CA ALA A 42 -0.59 2.20 21.11
C ALA A 42 -1.89 2.91 20.67
N ALA A 43 -2.86 2.13 20.21
CA ALA A 43 -4.18 2.59 19.81
C ALA A 43 -5.26 1.91 20.65
N PRO A 44 -6.23 2.66 21.19
CA PRO A 44 -7.39 2.08 21.84
C PRO A 44 -8.37 1.58 20.78
N PHE A 45 -8.84 0.35 20.94
CA PHE A 45 -9.93 -0.22 20.15
C PHE A 45 -11.19 -0.31 21.02
N GLU A 46 -12.26 0.36 20.57
CA GLU A 46 -13.54 0.39 21.27
C GLU A 46 -14.30 -0.95 21.13
N PRO A 47 -15.28 -1.24 22.02
CA PRO A 47 -16.17 -2.38 21.84
C PRO A 47 -16.85 -2.34 20.47
N GLY A 48 -16.97 -3.51 19.83
CA GLY A 48 -17.43 -3.67 18.46
C GLY A 48 -16.31 -3.77 17.44
N ALA A 49 -15.04 -3.50 17.80
CA ALA A 49 -13.91 -3.75 16.93
C ALA A 49 -13.82 -5.24 16.54
N LEU A 50 -13.43 -5.51 15.29
CA LEU A 50 -13.33 -6.86 14.75
C LEU A 50 -11.87 -7.29 14.73
N ILE A 51 -11.59 -8.50 15.19
CA ILE A 51 -10.24 -9.06 15.30
C ILE A 51 -10.17 -10.29 14.41
N ILE A 52 -9.25 -10.30 13.45
CA ILE A 52 -8.86 -11.48 12.69
C ILE A 52 -7.66 -12.10 13.42
N PRO A 53 -7.85 -13.19 14.19
CA PRO A 53 -6.76 -13.84 14.88
C PRO A 53 -5.75 -14.41 13.88
N MET A 54 -4.47 -14.35 14.24
CA MET A 54 -3.36 -14.91 13.44
C MET A 54 -2.53 -15.92 14.26
N ASP A 55 -3.18 -16.50 15.27
CA ASP A 55 -2.64 -17.53 16.16
C ASP A 55 -3.22 -18.92 15.86
N THR A 56 -2.52 -19.94 16.35
CA THR A 56 -2.90 -21.35 16.16
C THR A 56 -4.03 -21.80 17.09
N ASP A 57 -4.52 -20.96 18.01
CA ASP A 57 -5.66 -21.32 18.85
C ASP A 57 -6.98 -21.17 18.08
N TYR A 58 -7.10 -20.09 17.29
CA TYR A 58 -8.34 -19.75 16.57
C TYR A 58 -8.24 -19.77 15.05
N GLN A 59 -7.04 -19.69 14.48
CA GLN A 59 -6.85 -19.55 13.03
C GLN A 59 -6.07 -20.72 12.40
N ASP A 60 -5.81 -21.80 13.14
CA ASP A 60 -4.95 -22.92 12.69
C ASP A 60 -5.36 -23.52 11.32
N MET A 61 -6.67 -23.62 11.09
CA MET A 61 -7.28 -24.15 9.86
C MET A 61 -7.66 -23.07 8.83
N GLY A 62 -7.60 -21.79 9.20
CA GLY A 62 -8.00 -20.66 8.36
C GLY A 62 -6.87 -19.67 8.10
N MET A 63 -5.63 -19.97 8.51
CA MET A 63 -4.56 -18.97 8.55
C MET A 63 -4.23 -18.38 7.19
N LEU A 64 -4.14 -19.22 6.16
CA LEU A 64 -3.81 -18.74 4.82
C LEU A 64 -4.98 -17.92 4.25
N GLU A 65 -6.21 -18.39 4.44
CA GLU A 65 -7.44 -17.71 4.02
C GLU A 65 -7.67 -16.38 4.78
N ALA A 66 -7.12 -16.21 5.99
CA ALA A 66 -7.18 -14.95 6.74
C ALA A 66 -6.50 -13.80 5.98
N TYR A 67 -5.36 -14.06 5.33
CA TYR A 67 -4.70 -13.06 4.48
C TYR A 67 -5.56 -12.68 3.27
N GLY A 68 -6.30 -13.64 2.73
CA GLY A 68 -7.31 -13.38 1.70
C GLY A 68 -8.42 -12.47 2.18
N LEU A 69 -8.93 -12.69 3.39
CA LEU A 69 -9.92 -11.81 4.01
C LEU A 69 -9.37 -10.39 4.19
N VAL A 70 -8.13 -10.25 4.66
CA VAL A 70 -7.48 -8.93 4.79
C VAL A 70 -7.39 -8.24 3.43
N TYR A 71 -6.95 -8.95 2.38
CA TYR A 71 -6.90 -8.41 1.02
C TYR A 71 -8.29 -7.98 0.53
N GLU A 72 -9.32 -8.81 0.74
CA GLU A 72 -10.69 -8.50 0.30
C GLU A 72 -11.31 -7.33 1.07
N LEU A 73 -11.02 -7.18 2.36
CA LEU A 73 -11.41 -5.99 3.14
C LEU A 73 -10.79 -4.73 2.54
N LEU A 74 -9.48 -4.76 2.25
CA LEU A 74 -8.77 -3.63 1.66
C LEU A 74 -9.32 -3.26 0.28
N ARG A 75 -9.69 -4.24 -0.56
CA ARG A 75 -10.35 -3.99 -1.87
C ARG A 75 -11.72 -3.31 -1.77
N ASN A 76 -12.37 -3.39 -0.61
CA ASN A 76 -13.65 -2.77 -0.32
C ASN A 76 -13.48 -1.49 0.53
N ASP A 77 -12.31 -0.87 0.46
CA ASP A 77 -11.96 0.40 1.13
C ASP A 77 -12.09 0.36 2.67
N ILE A 78 -11.95 -0.82 3.27
CA ILE A 78 -11.98 -1.01 4.72
C ILE A 78 -10.56 -0.96 5.26
N THR A 79 -10.31 -0.03 6.19
CA THR A 79 -9.01 0.10 6.86
C THR A 79 -8.78 -1.09 7.79
N VAL A 80 -7.57 -1.65 7.74
CA VAL A 80 -7.15 -2.76 8.59
C VAL A 80 -5.88 -2.38 9.36
N HIS A 81 -5.90 -2.53 10.68
CA HIS A 81 -4.74 -2.28 11.53
C HIS A 81 -4.00 -3.59 11.79
N TRP A 82 -2.73 -3.65 11.44
CA TRP A 82 -1.87 -4.77 11.82
C TRP A 82 -1.27 -4.50 13.19
N VAL A 83 -1.73 -5.25 14.19
CA VAL A 83 -1.43 -4.98 15.59
C VAL A 83 -0.32 -5.92 16.06
N ILE A 84 0.82 -5.34 16.40
CA ILE A 84 2.03 -6.06 16.80
C ILE A 84 2.65 -5.32 17.98
N ARG A 85 2.80 -6.00 19.11
CA ARG A 85 3.34 -5.37 20.32
C ARG A 85 4.81 -5.02 20.18
N ASP A 86 5.16 -3.77 20.50
CA ASP A 86 6.52 -3.26 20.47
C ASP A 86 7.40 -4.02 21.48
N GLY A 87 8.59 -4.46 21.04
CA GLY A 87 9.55 -5.19 21.85
C GLY A 87 9.11 -6.58 22.32
N LYS A 88 8.07 -7.18 21.72
CA LYS A 88 7.62 -8.54 22.07
C LYS A 88 8.67 -9.59 21.71
N LEU A 89 8.64 -10.70 22.44
CA LEU A 89 9.36 -11.91 22.06
C LEU A 89 8.46 -12.91 21.31
N TYR A 90 9.09 -13.89 20.69
CA TYR A 90 8.48 -14.87 19.80
C TYR A 90 7.52 -15.75 20.58
N GLY A 91 6.30 -15.88 20.07
CA GLY A 91 5.21 -16.59 20.74
C GLY A 91 4.59 -15.83 21.92
N GLU A 92 5.01 -14.59 22.21
CA GLU A 92 4.28 -13.75 23.15
C GLU A 92 3.05 -13.11 22.50
N ALA A 93 2.05 -12.79 23.32
CA ALA A 93 0.86 -12.07 22.88
C ALA A 93 1.18 -10.65 22.42
N ASP A 94 0.42 -10.21 21.41
CA ASP A 94 0.36 -8.84 20.90
C ASP A 94 -0.57 -7.99 21.76
N PHE A 95 -1.73 -8.52 22.15
CA PHE A 95 -2.63 -7.92 23.12
C PHE A 95 -3.58 -8.96 23.69
N ASP A 96 -4.24 -8.60 24.78
CA ASP A 96 -5.32 -9.37 25.38
C ASP A 96 -6.67 -8.71 25.08
N ALA A 97 -7.65 -9.49 24.59
CA ALA A 97 -9.01 -9.01 24.42
C ALA A 97 -10.07 -10.06 24.78
N SER A 98 -11.27 -9.59 25.09
CA SER A 98 -12.45 -10.43 25.33
C SER A 98 -13.53 -10.08 24.32
N GLY A 99 -14.26 -11.09 23.86
CA GLY A 99 -15.20 -10.95 22.77
C GLY A 99 -16.09 -12.16 22.58
N VAL A 100 -16.62 -12.27 21.37
CA VAL A 100 -17.27 -13.48 20.87
C VAL A 100 -16.73 -13.78 19.47
N ASP A 101 -16.73 -15.03 19.09
CA ASP A 101 -16.58 -15.41 17.70
C ASP A 101 -17.80 -14.95 16.89
N HIS A 102 -17.57 -14.25 15.78
CA HIS A 102 -18.62 -13.63 14.97
C HIS A 102 -19.57 -14.66 14.36
N GLN A 103 -19.04 -15.77 13.87
CA GLN A 103 -19.83 -16.78 13.15
C GLN A 103 -20.65 -17.69 14.10
N THR A 104 -20.05 -18.09 15.22
CA THR A 104 -20.60 -19.08 16.15
C THR A 104 -21.21 -18.46 17.40
N ASN A 105 -20.88 -17.20 17.69
CA ASN A 105 -21.23 -16.48 18.92
C ASN A 105 -20.68 -17.19 20.19
N GLU A 106 -19.62 -18.00 20.06
CA GLU A 106 -18.89 -18.59 21.18
C GLU A 106 -18.07 -17.52 21.91
N ALA A 107 -17.98 -17.60 23.23
CA ALA A 107 -17.31 -16.58 24.04
C ALA A 107 -15.78 -16.71 23.98
N VAL A 108 -15.10 -15.59 23.73
CA VAL A 108 -13.64 -15.46 23.78
C VAL A 108 -13.30 -14.68 25.06
N VAL A 109 -12.68 -15.35 26.03
CA VAL A 109 -12.49 -14.78 27.37
C VAL A 109 -11.02 -14.49 27.61
N ASN A 110 -10.67 -13.19 27.63
CA ASN A 110 -9.32 -12.68 27.91
C ASN A 110 -8.24 -13.49 27.16
N HIS A 111 -8.39 -13.57 25.85
CA HIS A 111 -7.47 -14.29 24.98
C HIS A 111 -6.28 -13.40 24.65
N GLY A 112 -5.07 -13.96 24.77
CA GLY A 112 -3.84 -13.32 24.35
C GLY A 112 -3.57 -13.65 22.89
N TYR A 113 -3.94 -12.74 21.99
CA TYR A 113 -3.77 -12.89 20.56
C TYR A 113 -2.29 -12.83 20.20
N ARG A 114 -1.84 -13.74 19.33
CA ARG A 114 -0.43 -13.87 18.90
C ARG A 114 -0.33 -13.82 17.38
N GLY A 115 0.91 -13.76 16.90
CA GLY A 115 1.20 -13.90 15.47
C GLY A 115 0.73 -12.72 14.64
N GLY A 116 0.62 -11.52 15.22
CA GLY A 116 0.30 -10.29 14.51
C GLY A 116 -1.13 -10.27 13.99
N PRO A 117 -2.15 -10.30 14.87
CA PRO A 117 -3.55 -10.20 14.48
C PRO A 117 -3.85 -8.90 13.71
N PHE A 118 -4.85 -8.98 12.84
CA PHE A 118 -5.39 -7.81 12.14
C PHE A 118 -6.67 -7.33 12.85
N VAL A 119 -6.84 -6.02 12.97
CA VAL A 119 -7.96 -5.41 13.69
C VAL A 119 -8.63 -4.36 12.82
N ILE A 120 -9.95 -4.43 12.72
CA ILE A 120 -10.81 -3.41 12.11
C ILE A 120 -11.42 -2.61 13.26
N ALA A 121 -11.31 -1.28 13.19
CA ALA A 121 -11.85 -0.41 14.22
C ALA A 121 -13.39 -0.54 14.30
N ALA A 122 -13.95 -0.31 15.50
CA ALA A 122 -15.39 -0.36 15.72
C ALA A 122 -16.17 0.60 14.79
N ALA A 123 -15.55 1.72 14.40
CA ALA A 123 -16.14 2.70 13.49
C ALA A 123 -16.35 2.14 12.06
N ASP A 124 -15.55 1.17 11.64
CA ASP A 124 -15.57 0.60 10.28
C ASP A 124 -16.26 -0.78 10.25
N SER A 125 -16.68 -1.28 11.42
CA SER A 125 -17.23 -2.64 11.55
C SER A 125 -18.53 -2.83 10.77
N ASP A 126 -19.42 -1.82 10.74
CA ASP A 126 -20.65 -1.86 9.95
C ASP A 126 -20.39 -2.04 8.44
N ALA A 127 -19.28 -1.47 7.93
CA ALA A 127 -18.87 -1.63 6.52
C ALA A 127 -18.16 -2.97 6.29
N ALA A 128 -17.41 -3.47 7.28
CA ALA A 128 -16.64 -4.70 7.19
C ALA A 128 -17.48 -5.97 7.28
N LEU A 129 -18.51 -5.99 8.14
CA LEU A 129 -19.31 -7.18 8.41
C LEU A 129 -19.92 -7.84 7.16
N PRO A 130 -20.51 -7.11 6.19
CA PRO A 130 -21.00 -7.73 4.95
C PRO A 130 -19.92 -8.44 4.13
N VAL A 131 -18.69 -7.93 4.14
CA VAL A 131 -17.54 -8.53 3.45
C VAL A 131 -17.08 -9.78 4.20
N ILE A 132 -16.98 -9.70 5.53
CA ILE A 132 -16.61 -10.82 6.42
C ILE A 132 -17.62 -11.95 6.32
N ASP A 133 -18.92 -11.66 6.39
CA ASP A 133 -20.00 -12.64 6.27
C ASP A 133 -19.91 -13.38 4.92
N ALA A 134 -19.78 -12.63 3.83
CA ALA A 134 -19.67 -13.20 2.49
C ALA A 134 -18.40 -14.05 2.30
N TRP A 135 -17.31 -13.69 2.99
CA TRP A 135 -16.07 -14.46 3.00
C TRP A 135 -16.21 -15.76 3.79
N GLN A 136 -16.70 -15.70 5.03
CA GLN A 136 -16.84 -16.85 5.92
C GLN A 136 -17.88 -17.87 5.41
N ASP A 137 -18.90 -17.41 4.67
CA ASP A 137 -19.84 -18.29 3.95
C ASP A 137 -19.13 -19.21 2.93
N GLN A 138 -18.03 -18.74 2.34
CA GLN A 138 -17.24 -19.48 1.35
C GLN A 138 -16.03 -20.17 1.97
N ASN A 139 -15.49 -19.61 3.05
CA ASN A 139 -14.25 -20.01 3.73
C ASN A 139 -14.52 -20.18 5.23
N PRO A 140 -15.30 -21.20 5.65
CA PRO A 140 -15.83 -21.32 7.02
C PRO A 140 -14.78 -21.64 8.09
N ASN A 141 -13.52 -21.85 7.71
CA ASN A 141 -12.42 -22.01 8.66
C ASN A 141 -11.77 -20.67 9.02
N THR A 142 -12.13 -19.57 8.34
CA THR A 142 -11.62 -18.24 8.66
C THR A 142 -12.36 -17.70 9.88
N THR A 143 -11.66 -17.41 10.97
CA THR A 143 -12.24 -16.92 12.21
C THR A 143 -12.18 -15.39 12.28
N VAL A 144 -13.20 -14.77 12.86
CA VAL A 144 -13.23 -13.33 13.19
C VAL A 144 -13.92 -13.17 14.52
N HIS A 145 -13.35 -12.42 15.44
CA HIS A 145 -13.94 -12.13 16.74
C HIS A 145 -14.45 -10.68 16.81
N GLU A 146 -15.56 -10.45 17.50
CA GLU A 146 -16.05 -9.12 17.86
C GLU A 146 -15.67 -8.82 19.32
N ALA A 147 -14.91 -7.75 19.54
CA ALA A 147 -14.49 -7.33 20.87
C ALA A 147 -15.68 -6.77 21.67
N MET A 148 -15.96 -7.35 22.85
CA MET A 148 -17.08 -6.95 23.72
C MET A 148 -16.68 -5.88 24.74
N THR A 149 -15.38 -5.65 24.90
CA THR A 149 -14.81 -4.63 25.78
C THR A 149 -13.68 -3.93 25.04
N ALA A 150 -13.42 -2.67 25.41
CA ALA A 150 -12.26 -1.96 24.88
C ALA A 150 -10.96 -2.68 25.25
N PHE A 151 -9.97 -2.59 24.38
CA PHE A 151 -8.61 -3.07 24.59
C PHE A 151 -7.61 -2.12 23.92
N ASP A 152 -6.35 -2.18 24.34
CA ASP A 152 -5.26 -1.45 23.72
C ASP A 152 -4.41 -2.41 22.89
N GLY A 153 -3.93 -1.97 21.74
CA GLY A 153 -2.98 -2.70 20.91
C GLY A 153 -2.03 -1.75 20.20
N ASP A 154 -0.76 -2.16 20.06
CA ASP A 154 0.23 -1.36 19.34
C ASP A 154 0.06 -1.58 17.82
N VAL A 155 -0.33 -0.53 17.10
CA VAL A 155 -0.53 -0.59 15.65
C VAL A 155 0.82 -0.40 14.96
N ALA A 156 1.34 -1.47 14.36
CA ALA A 156 2.57 -1.44 13.57
C ALA A 156 2.31 -0.88 12.17
N TYR A 157 1.20 -1.28 11.54
CA TYR A 157 0.79 -0.79 10.23
C TYR A 157 -0.70 -0.49 10.17
N THR A 158 -1.05 0.57 9.45
CA THR A 158 -2.42 0.84 9.01
C THR A 158 -2.48 0.59 7.52
N LEU A 159 -3.22 -0.44 7.12
CA LEU A 159 -3.40 -0.86 5.74
C LEU A 159 -4.70 -0.24 5.21
N VAL A 160 -4.62 0.38 4.03
CA VAL A 160 -5.72 1.14 3.43
C VAL A 160 -5.98 0.79 1.96
N VAL A 161 -5.06 0.07 1.32
CA VAL A 161 -5.16 -0.31 -0.10
C VAL A 161 -4.75 -1.76 -0.28
N ALA A 162 -5.47 -2.47 -1.14
CA ALA A 162 -5.07 -3.78 -1.61
C ALA A 162 -3.98 -3.63 -2.70
N PRO A 163 -2.74 -4.10 -2.47
CA PRO A 163 -1.63 -3.85 -3.36
C PRO A 163 -1.78 -4.57 -4.71
N THR A 164 -1.27 -3.95 -5.78
CA THR A 164 -1.04 -4.62 -7.07
C THR A 164 0.25 -5.42 -7.01
N ILE A 165 0.18 -6.68 -7.46
CA ILE A 165 1.26 -7.66 -7.30
C ILE A 165 1.60 -8.20 -8.68
N ALA A 166 2.86 -8.13 -9.07
CA ALA A 166 3.40 -8.78 -10.26
C ALA A 166 4.29 -9.97 -9.87
N MET A 167 4.17 -11.08 -10.61
CA MET A 167 4.99 -12.27 -10.46
C MET A 167 5.75 -12.57 -11.75
N MET A 168 7.02 -12.94 -11.61
CA MET A 168 7.81 -13.39 -12.74
C MET A 168 7.38 -14.78 -13.22
N ALA A 169 7.08 -14.92 -14.50
CA ALA A 169 6.81 -16.19 -15.17
C ALA A 169 8.12 -16.91 -15.55
N ASP A 170 8.96 -17.21 -14.56
CA ASP A 170 10.28 -17.83 -14.70
C ASP A 170 10.25 -19.36 -14.97
N GLY A 171 9.07 -19.93 -15.20
CA GLY A 171 8.83 -21.37 -15.29
C GLY A 171 8.55 -22.06 -13.95
N ASN A 172 8.75 -21.34 -12.84
CA ASN A 172 8.50 -21.79 -11.47
C ASN A 172 7.48 -20.89 -10.75
N GLN A 173 6.80 -19.99 -11.45
CA GLN A 173 5.73 -19.13 -10.94
C GLN A 173 4.61 -19.90 -10.21
N LYS A 174 4.47 -21.20 -10.49
CA LYS A 174 3.55 -22.11 -9.78
C LYS A 174 3.72 -22.07 -8.25
N ILE A 175 4.92 -21.73 -7.75
CA ILE A 175 5.25 -21.69 -6.33
C ILE A 175 4.47 -20.56 -5.66
N ALA A 176 4.73 -19.31 -6.06
CA ALA A 176 4.00 -18.15 -5.54
C ALA A 176 2.51 -18.25 -5.85
N ARG A 177 2.13 -18.76 -7.03
CA ARG A 177 0.73 -19.00 -7.39
C ARG A 177 0.03 -19.93 -6.39
N GLU A 178 0.70 -20.98 -5.93
CA GLU A 178 0.14 -21.91 -4.93
C GLU A 178 -0.17 -21.17 -3.62
N TYR A 179 0.72 -20.29 -3.18
CA TYR A 179 0.50 -19.48 -1.98
C TYR A 179 -0.68 -18.52 -2.14
N MET A 180 -0.78 -17.83 -3.28
CA MET A 180 -1.91 -16.93 -3.58
C MET A 180 -3.25 -17.70 -3.65
N LEU A 181 -3.25 -18.89 -4.23
CA LEU A 181 -4.43 -19.78 -4.31
C LEU A 181 -4.86 -20.32 -2.94
N ALA A 182 -3.90 -20.62 -2.07
CA ALA A 182 -4.17 -21.03 -0.70
C ALA A 182 -4.77 -19.88 0.12
N ALA A 183 -4.27 -18.66 -0.08
CA ALA A 183 -4.81 -17.45 0.52
C ALA A 183 -6.07 -16.91 -0.17
N LYS A 184 -6.47 -17.45 -1.32
CA LYS A 184 -7.61 -16.96 -2.14
C LYS A 184 -7.47 -15.51 -2.61
N ILE A 185 -6.24 -14.99 -2.70
CA ILE A 185 -5.98 -13.66 -3.24
C ILE A 185 -6.04 -13.75 -4.77
N PRO A 186 -6.92 -12.99 -5.47
CA PRO A 186 -7.00 -13.01 -6.92
C PRO A 186 -5.90 -12.16 -7.56
N ASP A 187 -5.76 -12.28 -8.88
CA ASP A 187 -5.02 -11.29 -9.65
C ASP A 187 -5.78 -9.94 -9.73
N SER A 188 -5.15 -8.93 -10.32
CA SER A 188 -5.64 -7.56 -10.45
C SER A 188 -6.93 -7.45 -11.28
N GLU A 189 -7.23 -8.43 -12.14
CA GLU A 189 -8.51 -8.54 -12.86
C GLU A 189 -9.60 -9.26 -12.03
N GLY A 190 -9.28 -9.68 -10.80
CA GLY A 190 -10.19 -10.39 -9.92
C GLY A 190 -10.31 -11.88 -10.23
N ASN A 191 -9.40 -12.46 -11.01
CA ASN A 191 -9.40 -13.88 -11.30
C ASN A 191 -8.68 -14.67 -10.18
N PRO A 192 -9.39 -15.52 -9.43
CA PRO A 192 -8.79 -16.27 -8.33
C PRO A 192 -7.82 -17.35 -8.81
N GLY A 193 -7.83 -17.70 -10.12
CA GLY A 193 -7.06 -18.81 -10.66
C GLY A 193 -5.63 -18.46 -11.08
N TRP A 194 -5.25 -17.19 -11.12
CA TRP A 194 -3.94 -16.72 -11.56
C TRP A 194 -3.44 -17.43 -12.84
N PRO A 195 -4.18 -17.32 -13.97
CA PRO A 195 -3.79 -17.98 -15.21
C PRO A 195 -2.44 -17.47 -15.72
N ASP A 196 -1.76 -18.25 -16.57
CA ASP A 196 -0.51 -17.79 -17.21
C ASP A 196 -0.70 -16.54 -18.09
N ALA A 197 -1.93 -16.21 -18.46
CA ALA A 197 -2.29 -15.02 -19.22
C ALA A 197 -2.73 -13.84 -18.33
N SER A 198 -2.61 -13.97 -17.01
CA SER A 198 -2.88 -12.88 -16.07
C SER A 198 -1.97 -11.71 -16.39
N PRO A 199 -2.46 -10.45 -16.38
CA PRO A 199 -1.60 -9.29 -16.60
C PRO A 199 -0.51 -9.15 -15.54
N ASP A 200 -0.73 -9.74 -14.37
CA ASP A 200 0.18 -9.74 -13.24
C ASP A 200 1.26 -10.84 -13.34
N MET A 201 1.27 -11.62 -14.41
CA MET A 201 2.20 -12.71 -14.65
C MET A 201 3.19 -12.31 -15.75
N LEU A 202 4.26 -11.63 -15.37
CA LEU A 202 5.21 -11.03 -16.30
C LEU A 202 6.22 -12.06 -16.79
N ASP A 203 6.24 -12.34 -18.09
CA ASP A 203 7.34 -13.12 -18.64
C ASP A 203 8.66 -12.32 -18.63
N PRO A 204 9.83 -12.98 -18.70
CA PRO A 204 11.10 -12.26 -18.64
C PRO A 204 11.29 -11.21 -19.74
N ASP A 205 10.76 -11.43 -20.95
CA ASP A 205 10.89 -10.46 -22.04
C ASP A 205 9.98 -9.24 -21.78
N GLU A 206 8.81 -9.44 -21.19
CA GLU A 206 7.93 -8.35 -20.73
C GLU A 206 8.56 -7.55 -19.59
N LEU A 207 9.17 -8.22 -18.60
CA LEU A 207 9.88 -7.58 -17.50
C LEU A 207 11.05 -6.72 -17.99
N MET A 208 11.81 -7.21 -18.96
CA MET A 208 13.03 -6.55 -19.45
C MET A 208 12.76 -5.45 -20.47
N GLY A 209 11.58 -5.46 -21.10
CA GLY A 209 11.28 -4.48 -22.13
C GLY A 209 12.11 -4.64 -23.41
N PRO A 210 11.97 -3.69 -24.35
CA PRO A 210 12.59 -3.78 -25.66
C PRO A 210 14.08 -3.41 -25.72
N THR A 211 14.67 -2.82 -24.68
CA THR A 211 16.08 -2.35 -24.74
C THR A 211 16.91 -2.77 -23.53
N ASP A 212 18.23 -2.72 -23.68
CA ASP A 212 19.22 -3.01 -22.62
C ASP A 212 19.92 -1.73 -22.11
N THR A 213 19.38 -0.56 -22.48
CA THR A 213 19.97 0.75 -22.16
C THR A 213 19.03 1.66 -21.38
N ASN A 214 17.74 1.35 -21.38
CA ASN A 214 16.74 2.04 -20.60
C ASN A 214 16.07 1.01 -19.68
N HIS A 215 16.55 0.96 -18.44
CA HIS A 215 16.11 0.00 -17.41
C HIS A 215 14.77 0.40 -16.77
N ARG A 216 13.89 1.01 -17.58
CA ARG A 216 12.54 1.46 -17.23
C ARG A 216 11.61 1.33 -18.43
N ASP A 217 11.87 0.39 -19.34
CA ASP A 217 11.02 0.14 -20.52
C ASP A 217 10.35 -1.24 -20.51
N GLY A 218 10.55 -2.00 -19.44
CA GLY A 218 9.78 -3.19 -19.10
C GLY A 218 8.41 -2.91 -18.48
N ALA A 219 7.66 -4.00 -18.29
CA ALA A 219 6.27 -3.98 -17.81
C ALA A 219 6.09 -3.52 -16.35
N LEU A 220 7.17 -3.34 -15.58
CA LEU A 220 7.10 -2.73 -14.25
C LEU A 220 6.82 -1.22 -14.30
N PHE A 221 7.00 -0.61 -15.46
CA PHE A 221 6.86 0.83 -15.67
C PHE A 221 5.86 1.13 -16.80
N ASP A 222 5.33 2.34 -16.78
CA ASP A 222 4.64 2.92 -17.93
C ASP A 222 5.63 3.62 -18.90
N GLU A 223 5.08 4.30 -19.92
CA GLU A 223 5.88 4.99 -20.94
C GLU A 223 6.72 6.16 -20.40
N ASP A 224 6.35 6.71 -19.24
CA ASP A 224 7.03 7.84 -18.58
C ASP A 224 8.08 7.36 -17.55
N GLY A 225 8.13 6.04 -17.30
CA GLY A 225 9.06 5.41 -16.39
C GLY A 225 8.60 5.40 -14.94
N ASP A 226 7.28 5.50 -14.71
CA ASP A 226 6.65 5.44 -13.41
C ASP A 226 6.19 4.01 -13.09
N PRO A 227 6.39 3.51 -11.85
CA PRO A 227 5.99 2.15 -11.49
C PRO A 227 4.48 1.93 -11.56
N VAL A 228 4.07 0.78 -12.09
CA VAL A 228 2.65 0.39 -12.19
C VAL A 228 2.23 -0.73 -11.23
N TYR A 229 3.20 -1.30 -10.50
CA TYR A 229 2.96 -2.32 -9.46
C TYR A 229 3.46 -1.84 -8.09
N CYS A 230 2.75 -2.25 -7.04
CA CYS A 230 3.22 -2.07 -5.68
C CYS A 230 4.33 -3.05 -5.32
N GLN A 231 4.22 -4.27 -5.82
CA GLN A 231 5.13 -5.36 -5.52
C GLN A 231 5.47 -6.17 -6.76
N PHE A 232 6.73 -6.55 -6.89
CA PHE A 232 7.21 -7.54 -7.83
C PHE A 232 7.81 -8.73 -7.08
N MET A 233 7.65 -9.94 -7.60
CA MET A 233 8.23 -11.13 -6.99
C MET A 233 8.84 -12.11 -8.00
N SER A 234 9.92 -12.76 -7.59
CA SER A 234 10.61 -13.81 -8.37
C SER A 234 10.96 -14.99 -7.48
N MET A 235 10.52 -16.20 -7.85
CA MET A 235 10.66 -17.36 -6.97
C MET A 235 11.91 -18.20 -7.28
N HIS A 236 12.32 -18.25 -8.54
CA HIS A 236 13.38 -19.16 -8.96
C HIS A 236 14.06 -18.76 -10.28
N TRP A 237 14.12 -17.46 -10.58
CA TRP A 237 14.92 -16.99 -11.71
C TRP A 237 16.39 -17.41 -11.56
N GLY A 238 16.94 -18.03 -12.60
CA GLY A 238 18.24 -18.69 -12.50
C GLY A 238 19.41 -17.72 -12.59
N VAL A 239 20.49 -18.02 -11.86
CA VAL A 239 21.72 -17.21 -11.88
C VAL A 239 22.34 -17.10 -13.28
N ASN A 240 22.25 -18.15 -14.11
CA ASN A 240 22.73 -18.07 -15.49
C ASN A 240 21.79 -17.24 -16.36
N ASP A 241 20.48 -17.33 -16.14
CA ASP A 241 19.49 -16.57 -16.89
C ASP A 241 19.65 -15.06 -16.60
N ALA A 242 19.93 -14.68 -15.35
CA ALA A 242 20.27 -13.30 -14.97
C ALA A 242 21.62 -12.83 -15.56
N LYS A 243 22.60 -13.72 -15.74
CA LYS A 243 23.86 -13.36 -16.41
C LYS A 243 23.72 -13.20 -17.91
N ASP A 244 22.91 -14.05 -18.53
CA ASP A 244 22.61 -14.00 -19.95
C ASP A 244 21.70 -12.80 -20.27
N ASN A 245 20.84 -12.42 -19.32
CA ASN A 245 19.90 -11.30 -19.44
C ASN A 245 19.97 -10.40 -18.19
N PRO A 246 21.02 -9.58 -18.04
CA PRO A 246 21.21 -8.71 -16.88
C PRO A 246 20.18 -7.60 -16.75
N GLU A 247 19.42 -7.35 -17.82
CA GLU A 247 18.38 -6.32 -17.89
C GLU A 247 17.28 -6.54 -16.85
N ALA A 248 16.89 -7.80 -16.60
CA ALA A 248 15.86 -8.11 -15.61
C ALA A 248 16.22 -7.59 -14.20
N VAL A 249 17.51 -7.68 -13.83
CA VAL A 249 18.00 -7.18 -12.53
C VAL A 249 18.13 -5.65 -12.56
N ALA A 250 18.48 -5.07 -13.71
CA ALA A 250 18.58 -3.62 -13.89
C ALA A 250 17.19 -2.94 -13.74
N GLU A 251 16.17 -3.49 -14.41
CA GLU A 251 14.77 -3.06 -14.31
C GLU A 251 14.25 -3.13 -12.87
N VAL A 252 14.47 -4.25 -12.17
CA VAL A 252 14.07 -4.38 -10.76
C VAL A 252 14.83 -3.41 -9.86
N ARG A 253 16.11 -3.12 -10.15
CA ARG A 253 16.86 -2.11 -9.39
C ARG A 253 16.25 -0.71 -9.54
N GLU A 254 15.88 -0.33 -10.76
CA GLU A 254 15.20 0.95 -11.02
C GLU A 254 13.82 0.97 -10.37
N PHE A 255 13.08 -0.15 -10.39
CA PHE A 255 11.75 -0.26 -9.78
C PHE A 255 11.83 0.01 -8.27
N LEU A 256 12.91 -0.47 -7.63
CA LEU A 256 13.21 -0.23 -6.22
C LEU A 256 13.74 1.18 -5.91
N GLN A 257 13.98 2.04 -6.91
CA GLN A 257 14.22 3.48 -6.66
C GLN A 257 12.93 4.24 -6.32
N HIS A 258 11.79 3.57 -6.41
CA HIS A 258 10.47 4.04 -6.01
C HIS A 258 10.01 3.26 -4.77
N PRO A 259 8.98 3.72 -4.04
CA PRO A 259 8.50 3.02 -2.85
C PRO A 259 7.61 1.83 -3.18
N THR A 260 8.27 0.83 -3.75
CA THR A 260 7.75 -0.46 -4.17
C THR A 260 8.39 -1.56 -3.32
N HIS A 261 8.03 -2.81 -3.57
CA HIS A 261 8.60 -3.95 -2.86
C HIS A 261 9.03 -5.05 -3.85
N PHE A 262 10.22 -5.60 -3.64
CA PHE A 262 10.70 -6.78 -4.34
C PHE A 262 10.84 -7.96 -3.36
N PHE A 263 10.18 -9.07 -3.67
CA PHE A 263 10.32 -10.31 -2.93
C PHE A 263 11.02 -11.37 -3.78
N ALA A 264 12.03 -12.05 -3.24
CA ALA A 264 12.69 -13.17 -3.91
C ALA A 264 12.87 -14.40 -3.02
N GLU A 265 12.77 -15.57 -3.64
CA GLU A 265 13.00 -16.88 -3.02
C GLU A 265 14.10 -17.67 -3.74
N CYS A 266 14.74 -18.60 -3.03
CA CYS A 266 15.70 -19.58 -3.58
C CYS A 266 16.68 -18.96 -4.60
N GLN A 267 16.81 -19.52 -5.81
CA GLN A 267 17.77 -19.04 -6.81
C GLN A 267 17.59 -17.58 -7.23
N ALA A 268 16.37 -17.04 -7.14
CA ALA A 268 16.14 -15.65 -7.50
C ALA A 268 16.93 -14.72 -6.56
N VAL A 269 17.06 -15.05 -5.28
CA VAL A 269 17.86 -14.25 -4.35
C VAL A 269 19.30 -14.13 -4.85
N ASN A 270 19.97 -15.22 -5.21
CA ASN A 270 21.33 -15.17 -5.76
C ASN A 270 21.37 -14.53 -7.14
N ALA A 271 20.39 -14.79 -8.00
CA ALA A 271 20.33 -14.23 -9.34
C ALA A 271 20.26 -12.69 -9.32
N PHE A 272 19.46 -12.11 -8.44
CA PHE A 272 19.32 -10.66 -8.30
C PHE A 272 20.41 -10.06 -7.41
N GLU A 273 20.71 -10.65 -6.25
CA GLU A 273 21.68 -10.08 -5.31
C GLU A 273 23.13 -10.19 -5.79
N ASN A 274 23.52 -11.27 -6.47
CA ASN A 274 24.94 -11.50 -6.81
C ASN A 274 25.32 -11.04 -8.22
N LEU A 275 24.43 -10.37 -8.95
CA LEU A 275 24.72 -9.94 -10.32
C LEU A 275 25.44 -8.59 -10.35
N ASP A 276 26.69 -8.55 -10.78
CA ASP A 276 27.41 -7.30 -11.09
C ASP A 276 27.04 -6.80 -12.50
N PRO A 277 26.74 -5.50 -12.71
CA PRO A 277 26.79 -4.38 -11.75
C PRO A 277 25.45 -4.00 -11.10
N TYR A 278 24.35 -4.66 -11.46
CA TYR A 278 22.99 -4.19 -11.12
C TYR A 278 22.45 -4.68 -9.78
N GLY A 279 22.96 -5.79 -9.26
CA GLY A 279 22.55 -6.41 -8.00
C GLY A 279 23.14 -5.75 -6.76
N TYR A 280 23.46 -6.56 -5.76
CA TYR A 280 23.93 -6.12 -4.45
C TYR A 280 22.93 -5.17 -3.78
N PHE A 281 21.67 -5.57 -3.64
CA PHE A 281 20.65 -4.69 -3.06
C PHE A 281 20.86 -4.52 -1.55
N LEU A 282 21.03 -5.62 -0.82
CA LEU A 282 21.15 -5.62 0.65
C LEU A 282 22.60 -5.80 1.14
N THR A 283 23.47 -6.30 0.28
CA THR A 283 24.85 -6.67 0.62
C THR A 283 25.86 -5.85 -0.17
N PRO A 284 27.12 -5.71 0.31
CA PRO A 284 28.17 -5.01 -0.43
C PRO A 284 28.79 -5.86 -1.56
N ASN A 285 28.83 -7.19 -1.42
CA ASN A 285 29.51 -8.09 -2.37
C ASN A 285 28.75 -9.39 -2.65
N GLY A 286 27.45 -9.44 -2.35
CA GLY A 286 26.61 -10.61 -2.56
C GLY A 286 26.66 -11.64 -1.43
N PHE A 287 26.01 -12.77 -1.66
CA PHE A 287 25.93 -13.92 -0.78
C PHE A 287 26.78 -15.10 -1.27
N LEU A 288 27.26 -15.87 -0.30
CA LEU A 288 27.62 -17.28 -0.45
C LEU A 288 26.38 -18.12 -0.11
N ILE A 289 26.15 -19.21 -0.84
CA ILE A 289 25.03 -20.11 -0.56
C ILE A 289 25.39 -21.02 0.61
N GLY A 290 24.56 -20.96 1.65
CA GLY A 290 24.67 -21.74 2.87
C GLY A 290 23.92 -23.07 2.80
N ASP A 291 24.20 -23.94 3.78
CA ASP A 291 23.43 -25.16 3.99
C ASP A 291 22.12 -24.83 4.73
N LYS A 292 21.10 -25.68 4.57
CA LYS A 292 19.82 -25.52 5.27
C LYS A 292 20.05 -25.64 6.79
N PRO A 293 19.69 -24.65 7.62
CA PRO A 293 19.79 -24.77 9.07
C PRO A 293 18.84 -25.85 9.61
N ASP A 294 19.17 -26.39 10.79
CA ASP A 294 18.33 -27.35 11.53
C ASP A 294 17.63 -26.72 12.74
N ALA A 295 18.04 -25.52 13.15
CA ALA A 295 17.44 -24.72 14.22
C ALA A 295 17.68 -23.23 13.93
N TYR A 296 16.84 -22.37 14.51
CA TYR A 296 16.81 -20.94 14.17
C TYR A 296 16.82 -20.03 15.39
N ASP A 297 17.45 -18.88 15.23
CA ASP A 297 17.27 -17.72 16.09
C ASP A 297 16.45 -16.65 15.34
N PHE A 298 15.54 -15.99 16.05
CA PHE A 298 14.62 -14.99 15.51
C PHE A 298 15.02 -13.60 16.00
N PHE A 299 14.95 -12.59 15.14
CA PHE A 299 15.21 -11.19 15.47
C PHE A 299 14.03 -10.30 15.03
N ASN A 300 13.97 -9.10 15.60
CA ASN A 300 12.98 -8.05 15.24
C ASN A 300 11.54 -8.60 15.21
N GLN A 301 11.17 -9.34 16.25
CA GLN A 301 9.94 -10.14 16.33
C GLN A 301 8.68 -9.28 16.52
N ASP A 302 8.88 -8.00 16.83
CA ASP A 302 7.91 -6.92 16.89
C ASP A 302 7.67 -6.25 15.53
N THR A 303 8.25 -6.77 14.45
CA THR A 303 8.00 -6.31 13.07
C THR A 303 7.05 -7.22 12.33
N ALA A 304 6.26 -6.67 11.40
CA ALA A 304 5.36 -7.44 10.53
C ALA A 304 6.05 -8.55 9.71
N PHE A 305 7.38 -8.46 9.54
CA PHE A 305 8.16 -9.46 8.83
C PHE A 305 8.22 -10.83 9.53
N VAL A 306 8.00 -10.91 10.86
CA VAL A 306 8.14 -12.18 11.63
C VAL A 306 6.93 -12.44 12.53
N GLN A 307 5.75 -12.39 11.94
CA GLN A 307 4.49 -12.68 12.64
C GLN A 307 4.10 -14.16 12.48
N LEU A 308 4.66 -14.97 13.37
CA LEU A 308 4.47 -16.43 13.42
C LEU A 308 3.93 -16.86 14.80
N ASP A 309 3.16 -17.94 14.81
CA ASP A 309 2.76 -18.68 16.01
C ASP A 309 3.00 -20.17 15.75
N GLY A 310 3.81 -20.81 16.59
CA GLY A 310 4.28 -22.19 16.36
C GLY A 310 5.57 -22.31 15.53
N GLU A 311 6.16 -23.51 15.54
CA GLU A 311 7.50 -23.82 15.01
C GLU A 311 7.68 -23.42 13.53
N PHE A 312 8.83 -22.82 13.20
CA PHE A 312 9.26 -22.57 11.83
C PHE A 312 10.27 -23.63 11.39
N LEU A 313 10.03 -24.25 10.25
CA LEU A 313 11.02 -25.06 9.55
C LEU A 313 11.25 -24.49 8.15
N SER A 314 12.50 -24.20 7.82
CA SER A 314 12.85 -23.88 6.44
C SER A 314 12.77 -25.14 5.58
N VAL A 315 12.38 -24.95 4.33
CA VAL A 315 12.41 -26.02 3.33
C VAL A 315 13.76 -26.03 2.60
N GLY A 316 14.02 -27.12 1.89
CA GLY A 316 15.19 -27.22 1.02
C GLY A 316 15.06 -26.37 -0.24
N GLY A 317 15.83 -26.75 -1.25
CA GLY A 317 15.98 -26.03 -2.51
C GLY A 317 17.45 -26.06 -2.91
N SER A 318 17.79 -25.44 -4.05
CA SER A 318 19.22 -25.25 -4.36
C SER A 318 19.87 -24.20 -3.49
N GLU A 319 19.10 -23.29 -2.90
CA GLU A 319 19.59 -22.15 -2.10
C GLU A 319 18.73 -21.98 -0.84
N PRO A 320 19.01 -22.76 0.22
CA PRO A 320 18.18 -22.80 1.42
C PRO A 320 18.51 -21.72 2.46
N ALA A 321 19.71 -21.13 2.39
CA ALA A 321 20.18 -20.07 3.29
C ALA A 321 21.34 -19.30 2.65
N TYR A 322 21.62 -18.10 3.18
CA TYR A 322 22.59 -17.16 2.62
C TYR A 322 23.60 -16.71 3.68
N THR A 323 24.87 -16.67 3.29
CA THR A 323 26.00 -16.30 4.16
C THR A 323 26.76 -15.15 3.52
N LEU A 324 27.10 -14.13 4.29
CA LEU A 324 27.95 -13.04 3.81
C LEU A 324 29.41 -13.51 3.64
N PRO A 325 30.14 -13.00 2.63
CA PRO A 325 31.58 -13.21 2.54
C PRO A 325 32.29 -12.82 3.85
N PRO A 326 33.35 -13.53 4.25
CA PRO A 326 34.02 -13.26 5.52
C PRO A 326 34.49 -11.80 5.67
N GLY A 327 33.96 -11.12 6.68
CA GLY A 327 34.28 -9.72 6.99
C GLY A 327 33.29 -8.69 6.42
N ASP A 328 32.33 -9.14 5.60
CA ASP A 328 31.23 -8.29 5.14
C ASP A 328 30.17 -8.12 6.22
N MET A 329 29.39 -7.05 6.06
CA MET A 329 28.17 -6.79 6.81
C MET A 329 27.10 -6.35 5.83
N TYR A 330 25.83 -6.56 6.19
CA TYR A 330 24.72 -5.97 5.48
C TYR A 330 24.84 -4.44 5.39
N LYS A 331 24.27 -3.86 4.33
CA LYS A 331 24.30 -2.41 4.10
C LYS A 331 23.53 -1.62 5.15
N ALA A 332 22.51 -2.24 5.77
CA ALA A 332 21.78 -1.72 6.91
C ALA A 332 21.79 -2.70 8.09
N GLN A 333 21.56 -2.19 9.30
CA GLN A 333 21.38 -3.01 10.49
C GLN A 333 19.96 -3.57 10.56
N ASP A 334 19.75 -4.59 11.40
CA ASP A 334 18.43 -5.15 11.74
C ASP A 334 17.61 -5.68 10.56
N ILE A 335 18.25 -5.99 9.42
CA ILE A 335 17.55 -6.56 8.27
C ILE A 335 17.32 -8.07 8.37
N VAL A 336 18.07 -8.77 9.24
CA VAL A 336 17.96 -10.22 9.41
C VAL A 336 16.86 -10.52 10.41
N MET A 337 15.98 -11.44 10.02
CA MET A 337 14.79 -11.80 10.76
C MET A 337 14.88 -13.23 11.30
N ILE A 338 15.41 -14.16 10.50
CA ILE A 338 15.62 -15.55 10.88
C ILE A 338 17.01 -15.98 10.42
N THR A 339 17.82 -16.52 11.34
CA THR A 339 19.16 -17.06 11.06
C THR A 339 19.37 -18.43 11.69
N GLU A 340 20.47 -19.10 11.36
CA GLU A 340 20.86 -20.35 12.00
C GLU A 340 21.11 -20.15 13.51
N GLN A 341 20.57 -21.04 14.33
CA GLN A 341 20.71 -20.94 15.78
C GLN A 341 22.19 -20.91 16.22
N GLY A 342 22.53 -19.91 17.05
CA GLY A 342 23.86 -19.76 17.63
C GLY A 342 24.90 -19.14 16.70
N THR A 343 24.50 -18.66 15.51
CA THR A 343 25.34 -17.88 14.61
C THR A 343 24.98 -16.38 14.65
N PRO A 344 25.92 -15.47 14.35
CA PRO A 344 25.58 -14.06 14.17
C PRO A 344 24.88 -13.84 12.81
N PRO A 345 24.08 -12.75 12.68
CA PRO A 345 23.59 -12.30 11.38
C PRO A 345 24.70 -12.25 10.32
N GLY A 346 24.41 -12.75 9.14
CA GLY A 346 25.36 -12.93 8.04
C GLY A 346 25.86 -14.37 7.88
N VAL A 347 25.36 -15.33 8.66
CA VAL A 347 25.77 -16.75 8.62
C VAL A 347 24.54 -17.64 8.57
N ASN A 348 24.30 -18.22 7.39
CA ASN A 348 23.13 -19.05 7.09
C ASN A 348 21.80 -18.36 7.45
N ASP A 349 21.67 -17.10 7.06
CA ASP A 349 20.43 -16.34 7.19
C ASP A 349 19.38 -16.89 6.22
N VAL A 350 18.13 -16.96 6.70
CA VAL A 350 17.01 -17.57 5.95
C VAL A 350 15.97 -16.52 5.57
N TRP A 351 15.73 -15.53 6.40
CA TRP A 351 14.75 -14.47 6.13
C TRP A 351 15.38 -13.12 6.41
N MET A 352 15.44 -12.26 5.39
CA MET A 352 16.02 -10.93 5.47
C MET A 352 15.17 -9.93 4.72
N THR A 353 15.03 -8.72 5.25
CA THR A 353 14.29 -7.65 4.60
C THR A 353 14.85 -6.28 4.95
N GLY A 354 14.97 -5.41 3.95
CA GLY A 354 15.52 -4.07 4.12
C GLY A 354 15.33 -3.21 2.90
N PHE A 355 15.78 -1.96 2.98
CA PHE A 355 15.71 -1.04 1.85
C PHE A 355 16.88 -1.23 0.88
N ILE A 356 16.63 -0.98 -0.40
CA ILE A 356 17.69 -1.02 -1.42
C ILE A 356 18.87 -0.14 -1.02
N ASP A 357 20.08 -0.66 -1.21
CA ASP A 357 21.36 -0.04 -0.84
C ASP A 357 21.51 0.32 0.66
N GLY A 358 20.65 -0.23 1.53
CA GLY A 358 20.60 0.13 2.95
C GLY A 358 20.13 1.58 3.19
N VAL A 359 19.53 2.22 2.18
CA VAL A 359 19.08 3.60 2.25
C VAL A 359 17.66 3.63 2.83
N CYS A 360 17.58 3.74 4.15
CA CYS A 360 16.45 4.38 4.84
C CYS A 360 17.00 5.75 5.29
N PRO A 361 16.75 6.84 4.53
CA PRO A 361 17.27 8.15 4.92
C PRO A 361 16.75 8.49 6.32
N GLU A 362 17.57 9.12 7.17
CA GLU A 362 17.24 9.43 8.59
C GLU A 362 16.04 10.40 8.79
N ASP A 363 15.28 10.71 7.72
CA ASP A 363 14.12 11.59 7.69
C ASP A 363 12.87 10.80 7.26
N ALA A 364 11.68 11.43 7.23
CA ALA A 364 10.41 10.89 6.72
C ALA A 364 10.43 10.35 5.26
N ALA A 365 11.62 10.20 4.66
CA ALA A 365 11.91 9.74 3.32
C ALA A 365 12.25 8.24 3.22
N CYS A 366 12.11 7.42 4.28
CA CYS A 366 12.14 5.96 4.10
C CYS A 366 10.98 5.46 3.22
N LEU A 367 9.95 6.30 3.02
CA LEU A 367 8.80 6.08 2.17
C LEU A 367 9.06 6.35 0.68
N SER A 368 10.28 6.71 0.27
CA SER A 368 10.60 6.91 -1.16
C SER A 368 11.47 5.80 -1.74
N ALA A 369 12.03 4.91 -0.91
CA ALA A 369 12.91 3.84 -1.36
C ALA A 369 12.17 2.49 -1.37
N GLY A 370 12.54 1.64 -2.33
CA GLY A 370 12.00 0.30 -2.45
C GLY A 370 12.52 -0.63 -1.36
N LYS A 371 11.65 -1.53 -0.92
CA LYS A 371 11.97 -2.61 0.02
C LYS A 371 12.36 -3.87 -0.74
N VAL A 372 13.25 -4.66 -0.16
CA VAL A 372 13.70 -5.95 -0.67
C VAL A 372 13.55 -6.99 0.43
N SER A 373 12.88 -8.09 0.14
CA SER A 373 12.73 -9.23 1.05
C SER A 373 13.21 -10.52 0.40
N TYR A 374 14.06 -11.26 1.11
CA TYR A 374 14.67 -12.50 0.64
C TYR A 374 14.34 -13.65 1.59
N LEU A 375 13.80 -14.72 1.02
CA LEU A 375 13.51 -15.96 1.74
C LEU A 375 14.35 -17.12 1.16
N GLY A 376 15.01 -17.85 2.05
CA GLY A 376 15.74 -19.07 1.72
C GLY A 376 14.79 -20.23 1.45
N GLY A 377 15.18 -21.10 0.52
CA GLY A 377 14.32 -22.18 0.07
C GLY A 377 13.13 -21.68 -0.75
N HIS A 378 12.26 -22.63 -1.14
CA HIS A 378 11.03 -22.39 -1.90
C HIS A 378 10.16 -23.66 -1.85
N GLU A 379 8.92 -23.60 -2.35
CA GLU A 379 7.94 -24.69 -2.23
C GLU A 379 7.62 -25.03 -0.76
N TYR A 380 7.42 -23.99 0.05
CA TYR A 380 6.81 -24.11 1.38
C TYR A 380 5.42 -24.71 1.26
N LYS A 381 5.00 -25.51 2.25
CA LYS A 381 3.71 -26.20 2.16
C LYS A 381 2.55 -25.25 2.42
N THR A 382 1.39 -25.62 1.90
CA THR A 382 0.10 -24.95 2.16
C THR A 382 -0.85 -25.84 2.96
N ASP A 383 -0.34 -26.95 3.52
CA ASP A 383 -1.11 -27.91 4.29
C ASP A 383 -1.53 -27.34 5.66
N LEU A 384 -2.83 -27.44 5.96
CA LEU A 384 -3.42 -27.04 7.23
C LEU A 384 -3.78 -28.29 8.06
N PRO A 385 -3.74 -28.24 9.40
CA PRO A 385 -3.45 -27.06 10.24
C PRO A 385 -1.96 -26.67 10.26
N ILE A 386 -1.68 -25.37 10.43
CA ILE A 386 -0.30 -24.86 10.49
C ILE A 386 0.47 -25.44 11.68
N SER A 387 -0.18 -25.62 12.82
CA SER A 387 0.43 -26.19 14.04
C SER A 387 1.03 -27.59 13.84
N GLN A 388 0.60 -28.32 12.81
CA GLN A 388 1.10 -29.66 12.47
C GLN A 388 2.05 -29.64 11.25
N ASN A 389 2.16 -28.51 10.55
CA ASN A 389 2.92 -28.35 9.32
C ASN A 389 3.82 -27.10 9.44
N PRO A 390 4.90 -27.16 10.23
CA PRO A 390 5.73 -26.00 10.58
C PRO A 390 6.45 -25.35 9.39
N ASP A 391 6.57 -26.04 8.25
CA ASP A 391 7.06 -25.43 7.01
C ASP A 391 6.02 -24.49 6.36
N THR A 392 4.74 -24.60 6.68
CA THR A 392 3.71 -23.64 6.23
C THR A 392 3.95 -22.21 6.73
N ASN A 393 4.73 -22.06 7.82
CA ASN A 393 5.12 -20.73 8.29
C ASN A 393 5.98 -19.97 7.26
N GLY A 394 6.68 -20.63 6.33
CA GLY A 394 7.34 -19.94 5.22
C GLY A 394 6.35 -19.31 4.23
N THR A 395 5.22 -19.97 3.95
CA THR A 395 4.11 -19.38 3.19
C THR A 395 3.52 -18.16 3.93
N ARG A 396 3.47 -18.18 5.26
CA ARG A 396 3.06 -16.98 6.03
C ARG A 396 4.06 -15.83 5.87
N LEU A 397 5.36 -16.09 5.86
CA LEU A 397 6.37 -15.04 5.61
C LEU A 397 6.17 -14.42 4.23
N PHE A 398 5.93 -15.24 3.21
CA PHE A 398 5.55 -14.77 1.88
C PHE A 398 4.29 -13.89 1.92
N LEU A 399 3.20 -14.35 2.56
CA LEU A 399 1.92 -13.62 2.60
C LEU A 399 2.00 -12.33 3.42
N ASN A 400 2.75 -12.32 4.53
CA ASN A 400 3.07 -11.11 5.30
C ASN A 400 3.71 -10.05 4.40
N SER A 401 4.61 -10.47 3.51
CA SER A 401 5.35 -9.57 2.64
C SER A 401 4.47 -8.82 1.64
N LEU A 402 3.25 -9.32 1.34
CA LEU A 402 2.32 -8.66 0.41
C LEU A 402 1.87 -7.29 0.92
N PHE A 403 1.69 -7.17 2.24
CA PHE A 403 1.15 -5.96 2.88
C PHE A 403 2.25 -4.97 3.28
N GLU A 404 3.51 -5.26 2.93
CA GLU A 404 4.67 -4.42 3.23
C GLU A 404 4.99 -3.40 2.14
N ALA A 405 4.40 -3.55 0.96
CA ALA A 405 4.54 -2.60 -0.12
C ALA A 405 4.05 -1.22 0.37
N PRO A 406 4.88 -0.16 0.27
CA PRO A 406 4.51 1.15 0.80
C PRO A 406 3.15 1.67 0.34
N CYS A 407 2.72 1.34 -0.89
CA CYS A 407 1.42 1.69 -1.45
C CYS A 407 0.21 1.19 -0.62
N ALA A 408 0.39 0.16 0.21
CA ALA A 408 -0.67 -0.40 1.04
C ALA A 408 -0.97 0.45 2.28
N THR A 409 -0.10 1.41 2.61
CA THR A 409 -0.20 2.25 3.81
C THR A 409 -0.46 3.72 3.42
N PRO A 410 -1.11 4.54 4.29
CA PRO A 410 -1.42 5.94 3.99
C PRO A 410 -0.22 6.77 3.53
N ASP A 411 0.94 6.48 4.12
CA ASP A 411 2.18 7.21 3.91
C ASP A 411 2.79 6.97 2.52
N GLY A 412 2.40 5.88 1.84
CA GLY A 412 2.83 5.55 0.49
C GLY A 412 1.78 5.82 -0.59
N LEU A 413 0.66 6.48 -0.26
CA LEU A 413 -0.36 6.85 -1.27
C LEU A 413 0.05 8.10 -2.06
N PRO A 414 -0.37 8.25 -3.33
CA PRO A 414 -0.24 9.52 -4.05
C PRO A 414 -1.03 10.63 -3.35
N ILE A 415 -0.60 11.87 -3.51
CA ILE A 415 -1.29 13.05 -2.97
C ILE A 415 -1.79 13.85 -4.16
N ILE A 416 -3.03 13.58 -4.56
CA ILE A 416 -3.65 14.29 -5.68
C ILE A 416 -4.24 15.60 -5.20
N GLU A 417 -3.87 16.68 -5.88
CA GLU A 417 -4.53 17.97 -5.76
C GLU A 417 -5.24 18.27 -7.09
N VAL A 418 -6.51 18.69 -7.01
CA VAL A 418 -7.28 19.17 -8.15
C VAL A 418 -7.99 20.46 -7.77
N SER A 419 -7.86 21.48 -8.63
CA SER A 419 -8.48 22.78 -8.41
C SER A 419 -9.09 23.31 -9.69
N LYS A 420 -10.05 24.21 -9.53
CA LYS A 420 -10.82 24.78 -10.63
C LYS A 420 -10.95 26.28 -10.48
N ASP A 421 -10.69 26.99 -11.57
CA ASP A 421 -10.85 28.43 -11.69
C ASP A 421 -11.83 28.78 -12.80
N GLY A 422 -12.48 29.92 -12.64
CA GLY A 422 -13.40 30.48 -13.62
C GLY A 422 -13.86 31.88 -13.18
N PRO A 423 -14.47 32.66 -14.09
CA PRO A 423 -14.92 33.99 -13.75
C PRO A 423 -16.03 33.92 -12.69
N SER A 424 -15.90 34.70 -11.62
CA SER A 424 -16.98 34.87 -10.63
C SER A 424 -18.17 35.67 -11.20
N TYR A 425 -17.93 36.42 -12.27
CA TYR A 425 -18.93 37.18 -13.01
C TYR A 425 -18.59 37.22 -14.51
N THR A 426 -19.59 37.09 -15.37
CA THR A 426 -19.46 37.31 -16.81
C THR A 426 -20.61 38.15 -17.36
N PRO A 427 -20.35 39.13 -18.24
CA PRO A 427 -21.38 39.86 -18.99
C PRO A 427 -21.86 39.13 -20.25
N GLY A 428 -21.17 38.03 -20.62
CA GLY A 428 -21.44 37.26 -21.83
C GLY A 428 -21.75 35.80 -21.51
N PRO A 429 -22.47 35.09 -22.40
CA PRO A 429 -22.88 33.72 -22.13
C PRO A 429 -21.72 32.73 -22.21
N GLU A 430 -20.58 33.08 -22.84
CA GLU A 430 -19.44 32.18 -22.96
C GLU A 430 -18.54 32.27 -21.71
N VAL A 431 -18.27 31.13 -21.09
CA VAL A 431 -17.44 30.99 -19.89
C VAL A 431 -16.40 29.90 -20.15
N THR A 432 -15.15 30.18 -19.77
CA THR A 432 -14.08 29.16 -19.72
C THR A 432 -13.77 28.86 -18.26
N TYR A 433 -13.79 27.58 -17.93
CA TYR A 433 -13.27 27.04 -16.68
C TYR A 433 -11.91 26.40 -16.94
N THR A 434 -10.96 26.64 -16.05
CA THR A 434 -9.62 26.05 -16.07
C THR A 434 -9.51 25.09 -14.89
N ILE A 435 -9.08 23.86 -15.15
CA ILE A 435 -8.87 22.83 -14.13
C ILE A 435 -7.37 22.53 -14.08
N GLU A 436 -6.79 22.61 -12.88
CA GLU A 436 -5.39 22.27 -12.61
C GLU A 436 -5.34 21.03 -11.73
N TYR A 437 -4.40 20.13 -12.02
CA TYR A 437 -4.19 18.90 -11.25
C TYR A 437 -2.71 18.58 -11.09
N ILE A 438 -2.33 17.95 -9.98
CA ILE A 438 -0.95 17.51 -9.71
C ILE A 438 -0.95 16.34 -8.72
N ASN A 439 0.00 15.42 -8.88
CA ASN A 439 0.37 14.45 -7.86
C ASN A 439 1.59 14.94 -7.08
N GLY A 440 1.37 15.40 -5.84
CA GLY A 440 2.42 15.82 -4.92
C GLY A 440 2.93 14.71 -3.99
N GLY A 441 2.44 13.48 -4.15
CA GLY A 441 2.75 12.36 -3.27
C GLY A 441 3.98 11.55 -3.67
N PRO A 442 4.35 10.54 -2.85
CA PRO A 442 5.53 9.70 -3.06
C PRO A 442 5.37 8.59 -4.12
N THR A 443 4.14 8.25 -4.53
CA THR A 443 3.85 7.19 -5.49
C THR A 443 3.03 7.69 -6.68
N THR A 444 2.99 6.89 -7.74
CA THR A 444 2.18 7.11 -8.93
C THR A 444 0.70 6.89 -8.65
N ALA A 445 -0.15 7.80 -9.13
CA ALA A 445 -1.59 7.57 -9.24
C ALA A 445 -1.89 6.94 -10.60
N LEU A 446 -2.45 5.73 -10.60
CA LEU A 446 -2.65 4.95 -11.81
C LEU A 446 -3.96 5.33 -12.51
N ALA A 447 -4.00 5.22 -13.83
CA ALA A 447 -5.21 5.34 -14.65
C ALA A 447 -6.07 6.59 -14.33
N ALA A 448 -5.42 7.72 -14.04
CA ALA A 448 -6.09 8.96 -13.70
C ALA A 448 -6.94 9.49 -14.86
N SER A 449 -8.14 9.96 -14.51
CA SER A 449 -9.07 10.60 -15.43
C SER A 449 -9.71 11.81 -14.76
N LEU A 450 -9.97 12.84 -15.56
CA LEU A 450 -10.61 14.06 -15.11
C LEU A 450 -11.95 14.21 -15.82
N SER A 451 -12.99 14.61 -15.09
CA SER A 451 -14.30 14.87 -15.63
C SER A 451 -14.90 16.17 -15.11
N ASP A 452 -15.73 16.80 -15.94
CA ASP A 452 -16.39 18.06 -15.64
C ASP A 452 -17.81 18.07 -16.22
N ALA A 453 -18.80 17.96 -15.33
CA ALA A 453 -20.20 18.08 -15.71
C ALA A 453 -20.53 19.54 -16.03
N LEU A 454 -21.03 19.79 -17.24
CA LEU A 454 -21.40 21.14 -17.67
C LEU A 454 -22.43 21.75 -16.70
N PRO A 455 -22.36 23.07 -16.42
CA PRO A 455 -23.38 23.73 -15.63
C PRO A 455 -24.79 23.50 -16.20
N ALA A 456 -25.80 23.48 -15.34
CA ALA A 456 -27.17 23.12 -15.73
C ALA A 456 -27.67 23.92 -16.95
N GLY A 457 -27.96 23.21 -18.04
CA GLY A 457 -28.47 23.79 -19.29
C GLY A 457 -27.42 24.51 -20.15
N ALA A 458 -26.16 24.54 -19.76
CA ALA A 458 -25.07 25.04 -20.58
C ALA A 458 -24.79 24.12 -21.78
N SER A 459 -24.28 24.69 -22.87
CA SER A 459 -23.84 23.93 -24.04
C SER A 459 -22.33 23.98 -24.20
N PHE A 460 -21.72 22.84 -24.48
CA PHE A 460 -20.29 22.73 -24.75
C PHE A 460 -19.86 23.57 -25.97
N VAL A 461 -18.73 24.27 -25.85
CA VAL A 461 -18.08 25.00 -26.94
C VAL A 461 -16.78 24.30 -27.35
N SER A 462 -15.86 24.12 -26.41
CA SER A 462 -14.56 23.48 -26.65
C SER A 462 -13.91 22.97 -25.37
N ALA A 463 -12.98 22.04 -25.51
CA ALA A 463 -12.06 21.65 -24.45
C ALA A 463 -10.65 21.53 -25.01
N THR A 464 -9.64 21.83 -24.18
CA THR A 464 -8.22 21.65 -24.53
C THR A 464 -7.76 20.22 -24.20
N ALA A 465 -6.50 19.91 -24.54
CA ALA A 465 -5.83 18.65 -24.21
C ALA A 465 -6.60 17.36 -24.60
N GLY A 466 -7.42 17.44 -25.66
CA GLY A 466 -8.17 16.28 -26.15
C GLY A 466 -9.42 15.94 -25.33
N GLY A 467 -9.89 16.82 -24.44
CA GLY A 467 -11.13 16.65 -23.70
C GLY A 467 -12.33 16.36 -24.62
N GLN A 468 -13.11 15.34 -24.26
CA GLN A 468 -14.22 14.87 -25.06
C GLN A 468 -15.53 15.04 -24.31
N LEU A 469 -16.55 15.59 -24.98
CA LEU A 469 -17.89 15.65 -24.43
C LEU A 469 -18.59 14.28 -24.58
N MET A 470 -19.00 13.70 -23.47
CA MET A 470 -19.86 12.51 -23.40
C MET A 470 -21.13 12.84 -22.62
N GLY A 471 -22.25 12.98 -23.34
CA GLY A 471 -23.48 13.52 -22.74
C GLY A 471 -23.28 14.98 -22.35
N ASP A 472 -23.46 15.29 -21.07
CA ASP A 472 -23.27 16.62 -20.49
C ASP A 472 -22.00 16.70 -19.61
N THR A 473 -21.04 15.80 -19.83
CA THR A 473 -19.76 15.77 -19.09
C THR A 473 -18.60 15.78 -20.06
N VAL A 474 -17.61 16.65 -19.82
CA VAL A 474 -16.34 16.63 -20.55
C VAL A 474 -15.35 15.76 -19.78
N THR A 475 -14.68 14.84 -20.48
CA THR A 475 -13.73 13.89 -19.88
C THR A 475 -12.35 13.99 -20.53
N TRP A 476 -11.30 13.91 -19.72
CA TRP A 476 -9.90 13.79 -20.12
C TRP A 476 -9.32 12.50 -19.54
N SER A 477 -8.66 11.71 -20.40
CA SER A 477 -7.81 10.62 -19.97
C SER A 477 -6.43 11.20 -19.67
N LEU A 478 -6.02 11.20 -18.40
CA LEU A 478 -4.74 11.74 -17.99
C LEU A 478 -3.63 10.69 -18.07
N GLY A 479 -4.00 9.40 -17.96
CA GLY A 479 -3.02 8.31 -17.89
C GLY A 479 -2.57 8.14 -16.44
N ASN A 480 -1.38 7.60 -16.23
CA ASN A 480 -0.79 7.63 -14.90
C ASN A 480 -0.31 9.05 -14.58
N LEU A 481 -0.27 9.40 -13.29
CA LEU A 481 0.33 10.63 -12.80
C LEU A 481 1.46 10.25 -11.86
N GLY A 482 2.69 10.29 -12.37
CA GLY A 482 3.90 10.08 -11.62
C GLY A 482 4.14 11.11 -10.52
N VAL A 483 5.23 10.93 -9.78
CA VAL A 483 5.62 11.82 -8.69
C VAL A 483 5.95 13.22 -9.22
N GLY A 484 5.18 14.22 -8.80
CA GLY A 484 5.33 15.62 -9.22
C GLY A 484 4.71 15.94 -10.59
N GLU A 485 4.07 14.96 -11.23
CA GLU A 485 3.40 15.16 -12.51
C GLU A 485 2.04 15.84 -12.35
N GLY A 486 1.68 16.66 -13.34
CA GLY A 486 0.46 17.46 -13.30
C GLY A 486 0.24 18.24 -14.60
N GLY A 487 -0.88 18.93 -14.65
CA GLY A 487 -1.29 19.66 -15.86
C GLY A 487 -2.42 20.64 -15.62
N SER A 488 -2.86 21.23 -16.74
CA SER A 488 -3.97 22.17 -16.77
C SER A 488 -4.79 21.98 -18.04
N VAL A 489 -6.10 21.94 -17.91
CA VAL A 489 -7.05 21.84 -19.02
C VAL A 489 -8.12 22.92 -18.91
N ASP A 490 -8.67 23.31 -20.07
CA ASP A 490 -9.73 24.29 -20.16
C ASP A 490 -10.98 23.65 -20.77
N VAL A 491 -12.14 24.02 -20.25
CA VAL A 491 -13.44 23.78 -20.88
C VAL A 491 -14.21 25.08 -21.04
N THR A 492 -14.67 25.35 -22.26
CA THR A 492 -15.48 26.50 -22.60
C THR A 492 -16.93 26.06 -22.84
N VAL A 493 -17.88 26.76 -22.23
CA VAL A 493 -19.31 26.52 -22.33
C VAL A 493 -20.06 27.80 -22.68
N THR A 494 -21.28 27.65 -23.20
CA THR A 494 -22.25 28.74 -23.35
C THR A 494 -23.38 28.54 -22.34
N LEU A 495 -23.58 29.50 -21.45
CA LEU A 495 -24.66 29.52 -20.47
C LEU A 495 -26.00 29.89 -21.12
N PRO A 496 -27.13 29.25 -20.73
CA PRO A 496 -28.40 29.38 -21.46
C PRO A 496 -29.13 30.70 -21.24
N ALA A 497 -28.96 31.32 -20.07
CA ALA A 497 -29.61 32.57 -19.67
C ALA A 497 -28.90 33.21 -18.47
N PHE A 498 -29.24 34.45 -18.14
CA PHE A 498 -28.78 35.06 -16.90
C PHE A 498 -29.15 34.22 -15.67
N GLY A 499 -28.23 34.14 -14.71
CA GLY A 499 -28.35 33.30 -13.54
C GLY A 499 -27.00 32.97 -12.90
N THR A 500 -27.06 32.22 -11.81
CA THR A 500 -25.88 31.72 -11.10
C THR A 500 -25.65 30.28 -11.51
N TYR A 501 -24.40 29.96 -11.82
CA TYR A 501 -23.97 28.64 -12.26
C TYR A 501 -22.84 28.13 -11.37
N GLU A 502 -23.03 26.95 -10.81
CA GLU A 502 -22.05 26.23 -10.01
C GLU A 502 -21.39 25.16 -10.88
N ASN A 503 -20.09 24.95 -10.69
CA ASN A 503 -19.35 23.99 -11.48
C ASN A 503 -18.15 23.44 -10.68
N THR A 504 -18.03 22.12 -10.70
CA THR A 504 -17.00 21.35 -9.98
C THR A 504 -16.46 20.28 -10.92
N ALA A 505 -15.17 20.03 -10.90
CA ALA A 505 -14.55 18.93 -11.62
C ALA A 505 -14.32 17.74 -10.67
N LEU A 506 -14.23 16.53 -11.22
CA LEU A 506 -13.94 15.30 -10.49
C LEU A 506 -12.71 14.63 -11.12
N LEU A 507 -11.73 14.27 -10.30
CA LEU A 507 -10.57 13.48 -10.70
C LEU A 507 -10.69 12.09 -10.08
N GLU A 508 -10.64 11.06 -10.91
CA GLU A 508 -10.64 9.65 -10.51
C GLU A 508 -9.27 9.03 -10.81
N TYR A 509 -8.76 8.15 -9.95
CA TYR A 509 -7.48 7.46 -10.12
C TYR A 509 -7.45 6.15 -9.33
N LYS A 510 -6.41 5.33 -9.53
CA LYS A 510 -6.20 4.07 -8.83
C LYS A 510 -4.93 4.07 -7.98
N VAL A 511 -4.98 3.35 -6.87
CA VAL A 511 -3.80 2.96 -6.08
C VAL A 511 -3.96 1.50 -5.71
N GLY A 512 -2.94 0.68 -6.00
CA GLY A 512 -3.14 -0.77 -6.00
C GLY A 512 -4.33 -1.13 -6.88
N VAL A 513 -5.29 -1.89 -6.36
CA VAL A 513 -6.52 -2.24 -7.09
C VAL A 513 -7.72 -1.34 -6.76
N ASN A 514 -7.57 -0.42 -5.79
CA ASN A 514 -8.63 0.47 -5.31
C ASN A 514 -8.81 1.68 -6.22
N ASP A 515 -10.06 2.15 -6.34
CA ASP A 515 -10.44 3.36 -7.06
C ASP A 515 -10.63 4.53 -6.07
N PHE A 516 -10.10 5.70 -6.40
CA PHE A 516 -10.19 6.91 -5.61
C PHE A 516 -10.78 8.04 -6.43
N GLU A 517 -11.54 8.92 -5.77
CA GLU A 517 -12.11 10.11 -6.39
C GLU A 517 -11.85 11.36 -5.55
N LEU A 518 -11.62 12.48 -6.22
CA LEU A 518 -11.42 13.78 -5.59
C LEU A 518 -12.12 14.88 -6.39
N ALA A 519 -13.02 15.60 -5.74
CA ALA A 519 -13.67 16.77 -6.32
C ALA A 519 -12.78 18.01 -6.18
N SER A 520 -12.78 18.87 -7.21
CA SER A 520 -12.18 20.20 -7.12
C SER A 520 -12.96 21.10 -6.15
N ASN A 521 -12.44 22.30 -5.89
CA ASN A 521 -13.29 23.37 -5.36
C ASN A 521 -14.46 23.67 -6.32
N GLU A 522 -15.56 24.15 -5.75
CA GLU A 522 -16.71 24.67 -6.50
C GLU A 522 -16.39 26.08 -7.02
N VAL A 523 -16.70 26.32 -8.30
CA VAL A 523 -16.65 27.64 -8.92
C VAL A 523 -18.08 28.14 -9.14
N VAL A 524 -18.36 29.36 -8.68
CA VAL A 524 -19.65 30.02 -8.84
C VAL A 524 -19.52 31.19 -9.81
N THR A 525 -20.21 31.13 -10.94
CA THR A 525 -20.24 32.18 -11.96
C THR A 525 -21.62 32.84 -12.01
N LEU A 526 -21.66 34.16 -11.81
CA LEU A 526 -22.84 34.97 -12.10
C LEU A 526 -22.80 35.42 -13.57
N TYR A 527 -23.78 34.97 -14.36
CA TYR A 527 -24.03 35.52 -15.69
C TYR A 527 -25.14 36.57 -15.60
N ASP A 528 -24.78 37.84 -15.76
CA ASP A 528 -25.70 38.99 -15.74
C ASP A 528 -25.14 40.11 -16.62
N ASP A 529 -25.95 41.10 -17.00
CA ASP A 529 -25.47 42.26 -17.78
C ASP A 529 -24.81 43.36 -16.93
N GLU A 530 -25.08 43.37 -15.63
CA GLU A 530 -24.50 44.28 -14.65
C GLU A 530 -23.61 43.57 -13.61
N PRO A 531 -22.37 44.06 -13.36
CA PRO A 531 -21.49 43.44 -12.37
C PRO A 531 -22.01 43.61 -10.94
N PRO A 532 -21.83 42.60 -10.07
CA PRO A 532 -22.28 42.68 -8.69
C PRO A 532 -21.60 43.85 -7.95
N GLY A 533 -22.40 44.80 -7.47
CA GLY A 533 -21.93 45.91 -6.62
C GLY A 533 -21.82 47.30 -7.29
N THR A 534 -22.34 47.51 -8.51
CA THR A 534 -22.37 48.84 -9.15
C THR A 534 -23.56 49.72 -8.77
N ASP A 535 -24.34 49.34 -7.76
CA ASP A 535 -25.43 50.15 -7.23
C ASP A 535 -24.89 51.40 -6.50
N THR A 536 -24.48 52.37 -7.30
CA THR A 536 -24.17 53.74 -6.94
C THR A 536 -25.27 54.66 -7.48
N ASP A 537 -26.54 54.24 -7.42
CA ASP A 537 -27.63 55.15 -7.71
C ASP A 537 -28.00 55.98 -6.47
N GLY A 538 -27.06 56.85 -6.10
CA GLY A 538 -27.32 58.03 -5.31
C GLY A 538 -27.86 59.16 -6.18
N THR A 539 -28.97 58.94 -6.90
CA THR A 539 -29.71 60.03 -7.55
C THR A 539 -31.22 59.92 -7.35
N SER A 540 -31.70 60.31 -6.16
CA SER A 540 -33.09 60.78 -6.05
C SER A 540 -33.11 62.29 -6.28
N ASP A 541 -33.46 62.66 -7.50
CA ASP A 541 -33.74 64.02 -7.94
C ASP A 541 -34.60 64.80 -6.94
N THR A 542 -34.15 66.03 -6.69
CA THR A 542 -34.98 67.07 -6.08
C THR A 542 -35.73 67.79 -7.20
N SER A 543 -37.05 67.65 -7.24
CA SER A 543 -37.91 68.74 -7.71
C SER A 543 -39.28 68.74 -7.03
N ASP A 544 -39.64 69.97 -6.71
CA ASP A 544 -40.65 70.51 -5.80
C ASP A 544 -42.05 70.59 -6.46
N SER A 545 -43.10 70.22 -5.72
CA SER A 545 -44.16 71.14 -5.24
C SER A 545 -45.64 70.75 -5.43
N SER A 546 -46.39 71.02 -4.35
CA SER A 546 -47.84 71.35 -4.21
C SER A 546 -48.84 70.18 -4.19
N ASP A 547 -49.89 70.10 -3.34
CA ASP A 547 -50.54 71.07 -2.45
C ASP A 547 -51.49 70.34 -1.43
N SER A 548 -51.50 70.84 -0.19
CA SER A 548 -52.56 70.98 0.85
C SER A 548 -53.73 69.99 1.05
N SER A 549 -53.93 69.49 2.29
CA SER A 549 -54.89 70.07 3.29
C SER A 549 -55.57 69.06 4.25
N TYR A 550 -55.72 69.51 5.53
CA TYR A 550 -56.69 69.12 6.58
C TYR A 550 -56.58 67.72 7.25
N THR A 551 -56.76 67.48 8.55
CA THR A 551 -57.16 68.23 9.78
C THR A 551 -56.70 67.44 11.01
N SER A 552 -56.43 68.14 12.11
CA SER A 552 -56.33 67.69 13.51
C SER A 552 -57.69 67.27 14.12
N ASP A 553 -57.74 66.28 15.02
CA ASP A 553 -58.24 66.47 16.41
C ASP A 553 -58.17 65.23 17.35
N SER A 554 -57.55 65.46 18.53
CA SER A 554 -57.86 65.10 19.94
C SER A 554 -58.52 63.78 20.43
N ASP A 555 -57.77 63.00 21.25
CA ASP A 555 -57.92 62.65 22.71
C ASP A 555 -59.27 62.17 23.34
N PRO A 556 -59.38 61.68 24.62
CA PRO A 556 -58.73 60.60 25.42
C PRO A 556 -59.69 59.63 26.20
N SER A 557 -59.06 58.73 27.00
CA SER A 557 -59.47 58.14 28.31
C SER A 557 -60.05 56.70 28.29
N THR A 558 -59.76 55.76 29.22
CA THR A 558 -59.27 55.85 30.61
C THR A 558 -58.72 54.50 31.17
N THR A 559 -57.68 54.58 32.03
CA THR A 559 -57.34 53.85 33.29
C THR A 559 -57.10 52.33 33.44
N GLY A 560 -55.97 52.00 34.09
CA GLY A 560 -55.78 50.86 35.02
C GLY A 560 -54.32 50.49 35.36
N SER A 561 -53.79 50.97 36.51
CA SER A 561 -52.46 50.69 37.13
C SER A 561 -52.21 49.18 37.43
N SER A 562 -51.00 48.63 37.70
CA SER A 562 -49.90 49.05 38.61
C SER A 562 -48.62 48.18 38.42
N ALA A 563 -47.49 48.67 38.93
CA ALA A 563 -46.10 48.17 38.79
C ALA A 563 -45.54 47.39 40.01
N THR A 564 -44.39 46.70 39.79
CA THR A 564 -43.13 46.51 40.61
C THR A 564 -42.41 45.25 40.06
N ASP A 565 -41.20 45.22 39.50
CA ASP A 565 -39.80 45.62 39.81
C ASP A 565 -38.98 44.69 40.76
N SER A 566 -37.74 44.43 40.34
CA SER A 566 -36.52 43.88 41.01
C SER A 566 -36.45 42.36 41.31
N GLY A 567 -35.34 41.61 41.12
CA GLY A 567 -33.97 41.86 40.64
C GLY A 567 -32.97 40.89 41.33
N SER A 568 -31.95 40.38 40.59
CA SER A 568 -30.61 39.88 41.02
C SER A 568 -30.50 38.67 41.99
N ASP A 569 -29.43 37.86 42.10
CA ASP A 569 -28.16 37.53 41.41
C ASP A 569 -27.43 36.51 42.34
N THR A 570 -26.34 35.89 41.86
CA THR A 570 -25.20 35.27 42.58
C THR A 570 -25.13 33.73 42.75
N GLY A 571 -24.12 33.13 42.10
CA GLY A 571 -23.38 31.95 42.59
C GLY A 571 -22.37 32.36 43.69
N PRO A 572 -21.21 31.69 43.93
CA PRO A 572 -20.65 30.47 43.33
C PRO A 572 -19.93 29.53 44.37
N THR A 573 -19.05 28.65 43.85
CA THR A 573 -17.77 28.14 44.41
C THR A 573 -17.68 26.87 45.29
N ALA A 574 -16.48 26.29 45.19
CA ALA A 574 -16.04 24.90 45.35
C ALA A 574 -15.25 24.62 46.65
N THR A 575 -14.57 23.45 46.66
CA THR A 575 -13.50 22.93 47.57
C THR A 575 -14.00 22.16 48.81
N ASP A 576 -13.35 21.13 49.37
CA ASP A 576 -12.24 20.21 49.06
C ASP A 576 -12.10 19.29 50.32
N SER A 577 -11.53 18.09 50.13
CA SER A 577 -10.71 17.31 51.09
C SER A 577 -11.31 16.53 52.29
N SER A 578 -11.11 15.20 52.18
CA SER A 578 -10.21 14.33 52.99
C SER A 578 -10.71 13.49 54.20
N ASP A 579 -10.45 12.17 54.03
CA ASP A 579 -9.81 11.19 54.93
C ASP A 579 -10.56 10.38 56.02
N GLY A 580 -10.19 9.10 56.16
CA GLY A 580 -10.31 8.34 57.42
C GLY A 580 -10.87 6.89 57.46
N THR A 581 -10.10 5.90 56.98
CA THR A 581 -9.86 4.49 57.45
C THR A 581 -10.77 3.75 58.47
N THR A 582 -10.98 2.41 58.29
CA THR A 582 -10.38 1.28 59.08
C THR A 582 -10.92 -0.15 58.76
N ALA A 583 -9.99 -1.12 58.61
CA ALA A 583 -9.93 -2.58 58.97
C ALA A 583 -11.13 -3.54 58.68
N GLY A 584 -10.99 -4.82 58.27
CA GLY A 584 -9.90 -5.82 58.30
C GLY A 584 -10.40 -7.21 57.80
N PRO A 585 -9.62 -8.31 57.91
CA PRO A 585 -9.47 -9.36 56.87
C PRO A 585 -10.07 -10.75 57.20
N GLY A 586 -10.07 -11.66 56.21
CA GLY A 586 -10.38 -13.09 56.37
C GLY A 586 -9.60 -13.98 55.41
N SER A 587 -8.69 -14.77 55.97
CA SER A 587 -7.92 -15.88 55.37
C SER A 587 -8.63 -17.21 55.62
N ASP A 588 -8.47 -18.20 54.74
CA ASP A 588 -8.33 -19.60 55.13
C ASP A 588 -7.63 -20.44 54.06
N ALA A 589 -6.85 -21.41 54.55
CA ALA A 589 -5.91 -22.25 53.82
C ALA A 589 -6.25 -23.74 53.96
N GLY A 590 -5.74 -24.55 53.05
CA GLY A 590 -5.63 -26.02 53.12
C GLY A 590 -5.72 -26.63 51.72
N GLY A 591 -4.86 -27.54 51.25
CA GLY A 591 -3.75 -28.29 51.81
C GLY A 591 -3.47 -29.47 50.87
N SER A 592 -2.20 -29.71 50.54
CA SER A 592 -1.51 -30.97 50.19
C SER A 592 -2.30 -32.18 49.63
N ASP A 593 -1.83 -32.79 48.52
CA ASP A 593 -1.15 -34.11 48.57
C ASP A 593 -0.45 -34.47 47.24
N ALA A 594 0.52 -35.37 47.36
CA ALA A 594 1.45 -35.89 46.35
C ALA A 594 0.95 -37.16 45.63
N GLY A 595 1.64 -37.54 44.54
CA GLY A 595 1.63 -38.90 43.96
C GLY A 595 1.98 -38.87 42.48
N THR A 596 3.26 -38.96 42.06
CA THR A 596 3.99 -40.19 41.67
C THR A 596 3.14 -41.29 41.03
N GLY A 597 3.48 -41.64 39.78
CA GLY A 597 3.02 -42.84 39.10
C GLY A 597 3.70 -43.04 37.75
N ASP A 598 4.92 -43.60 37.77
CA ASP A 598 5.52 -44.31 36.64
C ASP A 598 4.61 -45.44 36.16
N ALA A 599 4.58 -45.72 34.86
CA ALA A 599 4.71 -47.08 34.33
C ALA A 599 4.86 -47.08 32.81
N ASP A 600 6.04 -47.52 32.38
CA ASP A 600 6.32 -48.18 31.11
C ASP A 600 5.28 -49.25 30.75
N THR A 601 5.01 -49.41 29.44
CA THR A 601 5.02 -50.75 28.81
C THR A 601 5.36 -50.63 27.34
N ASP A 602 6.50 -51.24 26.99
CA ASP A 602 6.89 -51.73 25.67
C ASP A 602 5.82 -52.63 25.02
N SER A 603 5.77 -52.62 23.68
CA SER A 603 5.87 -53.87 22.91
C SER A 603 6.09 -53.61 21.42
N ASP A 604 7.31 -53.94 20.99
CA ASP A 604 7.79 -54.48 19.71
C ASP A 604 6.80 -54.86 18.59
N SER A 605 7.20 -54.53 17.35
CA SER A 605 7.37 -55.55 16.29
C SER A 605 8.28 -55.08 15.14
N ASP A 606 9.46 -55.69 15.05
CA ASP A 606 10.29 -56.14 13.90
C ASP A 606 9.99 -55.53 12.50
N GLY A 607 10.96 -54.92 11.79
CA GLY A 607 12.07 -55.57 11.07
C GLY A 607 11.64 -55.91 9.61
N VAL A 608 12.36 -55.69 8.50
CA VAL A 608 13.78 -55.80 8.15
C VAL A 608 13.95 -55.32 6.69
N GLY A 609 15.11 -54.78 6.29
CA GLY A 609 15.70 -55.14 4.98
C GLY A 609 16.27 -54.03 4.08
N GLU A 610 17.52 -53.64 4.33
CA GLU A 610 18.44 -53.09 3.31
C GLU A 610 18.81 -54.16 2.26
N ALA A 611 18.88 -53.75 0.99
CA ALA A 611 19.91 -54.18 0.02
C ALA A 611 19.74 -53.46 -1.34
N ASP A 612 20.65 -52.52 -1.64
CA ASP A 612 21.20 -52.26 -2.98
C ASP A 612 22.47 -53.16 -3.12
N PRO A 613 23.04 -53.55 -4.30
CA PRO A 613 23.33 -52.70 -5.47
C PRO A 613 23.23 -53.35 -6.86
N GLY A 614 23.17 -52.53 -7.93
CA GLY A 614 23.38 -53.02 -9.30
C GLY A 614 23.43 -51.94 -10.37
N GLY A 615 24.64 -51.50 -10.74
CA GLY A 615 24.89 -50.48 -11.78
C GLY A 615 24.97 -50.98 -13.23
N CYS A 616 25.55 -50.08 -14.06
CA CYS A 616 25.84 -50.12 -15.51
C CYS A 616 24.69 -49.64 -16.41
N GLY A 617 24.88 -48.76 -17.41
CA GLY A 617 26.07 -48.13 -17.97
C GLY A 617 25.73 -47.33 -19.23
N CYS A 618 26.59 -46.37 -19.60
CA CYS A 618 26.46 -45.52 -20.78
C CYS A 618 26.77 -46.25 -22.11
N ARG A 619 26.04 -45.89 -23.18
CA ARG A 619 26.39 -45.86 -24.64
C ARG A 619 25.13 -45.37 -25.37
N GLY A 620 25.12 -44.48 -26.35
CA GLY A 620 26.12 -44.11 -27.36
C GLY A 620 25.48 -44.28 -28.76
N ALA A 621 25.29 -43.13 -29.44
CA ALA A 621 24.80 -42.84 -30.80
C ALA A 621 24.79 -43.92 -31.91
N GLY A 622 23.91 -43.73 -32.91
CA GLY A 622 24.20 -44.16 -34.29
C GLY A 622 23.00 -44.42 -35.22
N ASP A 623 22.66 -43.40 -36.02
CA ASP A 623 22.53 -43.42 -37.50
C ASP A 623 21.43 -44.17 -38.31
N GLU A 624 20.76 -43.33 -39.11
CA GLU A 624 20.56 -43.37 -40.57
C GLU A 624 19.43 -44.17 -41.29
N ARG A 625 18.64 -43.35 -42.04
CA ARG A 625 18.15 -43.50 -43.45
C ARG A 625 16.91 -44.36 -43.76
N ALA A 626 15.87 -43.75 -44.35
CA ALA A 626 15.75 -43.50 -45.81
C ALA A 626 14.30 -43.19 -46.28
N ALA A 627 14.16 -42.06 -46.98
CA ALA A 627 13.40 -41.76 -48.22
C ALA A 627 12.00 -42.38 -48.52
N GLY A 628 11.07 -41.48 -48.90
CA GLY A 628 9.91 -41.78 -49.76
C GLY A 628 9.26 -40.51 -50.34
N LEU A 629 9.45 -40.27 -51.65
CA LEU A 629 8.81 -39.23 -52.46
C LEU A 629 7.30 -39.44 -52.64
N GLY A 630 6.52 -38.37 -52.72
CA GLY A 630 5.12 -38.34 -53.19
C GLY A 630 4.64 -36.92 -53.48
N LEU A 631 3.90 -36.73 -54.58
CA LEU A 631 3.81 -35.52 -55.40
C LEU A 631 2.48 -34.75 -55.22
N LEU A 632 2.54 -33.40 -55.35
CA LEU A 632 1.52 -32.39 -55.74
C LEU A 632 0.07 -32.49 -55.21
N LEU A 633 -0.43 -31.39 -54.60
CA LEU A 633 -1.50 -30.58 -55.21
C LEU A 633 -1.59 -29.16 -54.61
N LEU A 634 -1.87 -28.22 -55.51
CA LEU A 634 -1.91 -26.76 -55.34
C LEU A 634 -3.38 -26.32 -55.19
N THR A 635 -3.71 -25.49 -54.20
CA THR A 635 -4.85 -24.55 -54.28
C THR A 635 -4.54 -23.26 -53.51
N LEU A 636 -4.57 -22.15 -54.25
CA LEU A 636 -4.51 -20.75 -53.83
C LEU A 636 -5.91 -20.20 -53.54
N LEU A 637 -6.04 -19.31 -52.56
CA LEU A 637 -6.93 -18.11 -52.48
C LEU A 637 -6.71 -17.47 -51.09
N VAL A 638 -5.98 -16.36 -50.86
CA VAL A 638 -6.10 -14.94 -51.29
C VAL A 638 -7.25 -14.15 -50.63
N ARG A 639 -6.94 -13.36 -49.58
CA ARG A 639 -7.20 -11.90 -49.37
C ARG A 639 -7.08 -11.55 -47.86
N ARG A 640 -6.13 -10.72 -47.38
CA ARG A 640 -5.88 -9.25 -47.49
C ARG A 640 -6.91 -8.31 -46.84
N ARG A 641 -6.38 -7.58 -45.83
CA ARG A 641 -6.37 -6.12 -45.58
C ARG A 641 -7.42 -5.45 -44.69
N SER A 642 -6.84 -4.68 -43.76
CA SER A 642 -7.24 -3.43 -43.13
C SER A 642 -8.01 -2.42 -44.00
N SER A 643 -8.93 -1.66 -43.38
CA SER A 643 -8.85 -0.19 -43.27
C SER A 643 -10.07 0.42 -42.53
N ARG A 644 -9.77 1.49 -41.78
CA ARG A 644 -10.63 2.54 -41.20
C ARG A 644 -11.83 3.01 -42.05
N ALA A 645 -12.73 3.67 -41.29
CA ALA A 645 -13.60 4.82 -41.60
C ALA A 645 -15.10 4.53 -41.72
N ARG A 646 -15.83 4.85 -40.64
CA ARG A 646 -16.81 5.94 -40.62
C ARG A 646 -16.93 6.50 -39.21
#